data_AF-A0A924Y2Q4-F1
#
_entry.id   AF-A0A924Y2Q4-F1
#
_cell.length_a   1.000
_cell.length_b   1.000
_cell.length_c   1.000
_cell.angle_alpha   90.00
_cell.angle_beta   90.00
_cell.angle_gamma   90.00
#
_symmetry.space_group_name_H-M   'P 1'
#
loop_
_entity.id
_entity.type
_entity.pdbx_description
1 polymer ?
#
loop_
_entity_poly.entity_id
_entity_poly.type
_entity_poly.pdbx_seq_one_letter_code
_entity_poly.pdbx_strand_id
1 'polypeptide(L)'
;MKAILVLSGALVLATLLTGVGLIAERAMTRFGPLHRSLVCRAALSSLIACLPFFVVGALMLPSPFQAPEDPQTSPLPSAARQPFAGQTTEAPAIRPKLRVEPGVVPAAAPLRLSKAALPARPRFTQFLSDTPTHAQIWDIAAVVYGVVALARLFWLALAYVGTVSLRRLSVPVAGEAGVHRSDVVSGALVAGIRRPLILVPNRFWQEWDANVARGILAHEREHLARRDPLWNLAFRTLEALLWPLPLLGTLRRRHEDASEEIADRAALAVGTPPRTYADCLLRMVEQRRAPLLTTGVLSGTPSVSRRVERLLKLRAWQPLSRRTQVHIGLAALLLALPVTSLTAQTFAVRQERQWSLDERLSQSVSINAEGVPLAELLPLVSSKTGVSFTAGRETADEKVIIFCRARPLRSAMEDIAALFHYAWRETKDAGGKPAYRLERLPRTRSLEERLAREDRNWVLGQMDTLVKAFHETPEQTKKRPARDPVRQAMGNSSQRLAVELYALLTPSQRAMMVETHRVRLPVAGLTGAQKTALAPLFYQGDTFKENPEMIPSENGELAMDGVTPIPPGKMDRTSLSFEVMVFQGNDSPGAFSLSMLAPTGIGTQLATFPAPDAFALPPHGDPYNGTPVAERNLPETVFTGATLADRLKQLAEKTGRPVVADFYRSRPVHVGSRTEIEKPGSPSGKLDALCVDDGYLWWTRGETMLFRKRDWYRQKRFEVSDTWRRASVRQLSARDGKFIAADLQPLAQLTLDQLIGLLNGSGDRRTLGGLPQALKIISAVTLSNAPLFPEPEKELHHRTLLTPPTDARIQPLLAEFADRYTHPDLLLNVDPQQFGFLVSAQRDKEVEIVRFSIDLQPQEGHRTIGYHFQLPLVLPNDRSAETQVSLP
;
A
#
# COMPACT_ATOMS: atom_id res chain seq x y z
N MET A 1 1.75 -22.54 22.33
CA MET A 1 1.48 -21.51 23.39
C MET A 1 0.83 -20.23 22.85
N LYS A 2 1.32 -19.61 21.76
CA LYS A 2 0.76 -18.35 21.20
C LYS A 2 -0.68 -18.47 20.67
N ALA A 3 -0.99 -19.51 19.87
CA ALA A 3 -2.34 -19.76 19.38
C ALA A 3 -3.34 -20.07 20.51
N ILE A 4 -2.88 -20.75 21.57
CA ILE A 4 -3.68 -21.06 22.77
C ILE A 4 -4.08 -19.78 23.51
N LEU A 5 -3.18 -18.80 23.63
CA LEU A 5 -3.48 -17.52 24.28
C LEU A 5 -4.50 -16.69 23.48
N VAL A 6 -4.45 -16.76 22.15
CA VAL A 6 -5.40 -16.08 21.26
C VAL A 6 -6.77 -16.76 21.31
N LEU A 7 -6.81 -18.09 21.24
CA LEU A 7 -8.05 -18.87 21.32
C LEU A 7 -8.72 -18.72 22.69
N SER A 8 -7.95 -18.78 23.78
CA SER A 8 -8.46 -18.58 25.15
C SER A 8 -8.95 -17.13 25.37
N GLY A 9 -8.20 -16.13 24.91
CA GLY A 9 -8.63 -14.73 24.96
C GLY A 9 -9.93 -14.48 24.18
N ALA A 10 -10.07 -15.08 23.00
CA ALA A 10 -11.28 -14.99 22.20
C ALA A 10 -12.47 -15.69 22.88
N LEU A 11 -12.27 -16.86 23.50
CA LEU A 11 -13.31 -17.60 24.22
C LEU A 11 -13.79 -16.84 25.47
N VAL A 12 -12.85 -16.23 26.22
CA VAL A 12 -13.16 -15.36 27.38
C VAL A 12 -13.99 -14.16 26.93
N LEU A 13 -13.59 -13.51 25.84
CA LEU A 13 -14.32 -12.37 25.29
C LEU A 13 -15.74 -12.75 24.84
N ALA A 14 -15.90 -13.86 24.11
CA ALA A 14 -17.23 -14.33 23.70
C ALA A 14 -18.10 -14.70 24.91
N THR A 15 -17.50 -15.24 25.98
CA THR A 15 -18.20 -15.52 27.24
C THR A 15 -18.69 -14.21 27.90
N LEU A 16 -17.83 -13.19 27.98
CA LEU A 16 -18.17 -11.87 28.52
C LEU A 16 -19.29 -11.19 27.72
N LEU A 17 -19.17 -11.16 26.39
CA LEU A 17 -20.18 -10.57 25.50
C LEU A 17 -21.54 -11.28 25.65
N THR A 18 -21.53 -12.61 25.74
CA THR A 18 -22.76 -13.38 25.98
C THR A 18 -23.35 -13.08 27.36
N GLY A 19 -22.51 -12.95 28.40
CA GLY A 19 -22.93 -12.59 29.75
C GLY A 19 -23.57 -11.20 29.82
N VAL A 20 -22.94 -10.19 29.19
CA VAL A 20 -23.49 -8.82 29.08
C VAL A 20 -24.82 -8.84 28.34
N GLY A 21 -24.92 -9.59 27.24
CA GLY A 21 -26.17 -9.76 26.49
C GLY A 21 -27.31 -10.32 27.34
N LEU A 22 -27.04 -11.31 28.19
CA LEU A 22 -28.03 -11.89 29.11
C LEU A 22 -28.45 -10.92 30.22
N ILE A 23 -27.51 -10.14 30.77
CA ILE A 23 -27.82 -9.11 31.78
C ILE A 23 -28.69 -8.01 31.16
N ALA A 24 -28.33 -7.55 29.96
CA ALA A 24 -29.09 -6.54 29.23
C ALA A 24 -30.49 -7.05 28.85
N GLU A 25 -30.63 -8.30 28.39
CA GLU A 25 -31.94 -8.91 28.11
C GLU A 25 -32.82 -8.94 29.36
N ARG A 26 -32.24 -9.30 30.51
CA ARG A 26 -32.95 -9.32 31.79
C ARG A 26 -33.42 -7.93 32.21
N ALA A 27 -32.61 -6.89 31.99
CA ALA A 27 -32.99 -5.50 32.22
C ALA A 27 -34.14 -5.04 31.30
N MET A 28 -34.21 -5.57 30.07
CA MET A 28 -35.26 -5.25 29.11
C MET A 28 -36.61 -5.91 29.38
N THR A 29 -36.71 -6.81 30.37
CA THR A 29 -37.98 -7.49 30.72
C THR A 29 -39.14 -6.57 31.04
N ARG A 30 -38.89 -5.32 31.44
CA ARG A 30 -39.92 -4.31 31.76
C ARG A 30 -40.47 -3.55 30.54
N PHE A 31 -39.76 -3.60 29.41
CA PHE A 31 -40.08 -2.81 28.22
C PHE A 31 -40.75 -3.62 27.10
N GLY A 32 -40.83 -4.94 27.27
CA GLY A 32 -41.57 -5.85 26.39
C GLY A 32 -40.68 -6.82 25.61
N PRO A 33 -41.29 -7.80 24.92
CA PRO A 33 -40.57 -8.88 24.27
C PRO A 33 -39.79 -8.45 23.02
N LEU A 34 -40.21 -7.39 22.33
CA LEU A 34 -39.48 -6.82 21.19
C LEU A 34 -38.06 -6.38 21.57
N HIS A 35 -37.92 -5.63 22.66
CA HIS A 35 -36.62 -5.14 23.12
C HIS A 35 -35.70 -6.25 23.61
N ARG A 36 -36.26 -7.27 24.26
CA ARG A 36 -35.52 -8.49 24.65
C ARG A 36 -34.96 -9.20 23.42
N SER A 37 -35.78 -9.38 22.38
CA SER A 37 -35.32 -9.98 21.11
C SER A 37 -34.22 -9.14 20.44
N LEU A 38 -34.36 -7.81 20.41
CA LEU A 38 -33.36 -6.90 19.84
C LEU A 38 -32.02 -6.97 20.57
N VAL A 39 -32.01 -7.00 21.91
CA VAL A 39 -30.78 -7.13 22.69
C VAL A 39 -30.08 -8.46 22.40
N CYS A 40 -30.82 -9.57 22.35
CA CYS A 40 -30.23 -10.86 21.99
C CYS A 40 -29.64 -10.85 20.57
N ARG A 41 -30.33 -10.24 19.59
CA ARG A 41 -29.84 -10.11 18.22
C ARG A 41 -28.58 -9.24 18.15
N ALA A 42 -28.53 -8.13 18.89
CA ALA A 42 -27.36 -7.27 18.96
C ALA A 42 -26.15 -8.00 19.56
N ALA A 43 -26.35 -8.72 20.67
CA ALA A 43 -25.30 -9.54 21.28
C ALA A 43 -24.78 -10.61 20.31
N LEU A 44 -25.67 -11.28 19.56
CA LEU A 44 -25.26 -12.23 18.52
C LEU A 44 -24.47 -11.56 17.40
N SER A 45 -24.92 -10.40 16.90
CA SER A 45 -24.19 -9.67 15.85
C SER A 45 -22.80 -9.25 16.30
N SER A 46 -22.62 -8.82 17.56
CA SER A 46 -21.30 -8.55 18.15
C SER A 46 -20.41 -9.80 18.16
N LEU A 47 -20.96 -10.96 18.53
CA LEU A 47 -20.21 -12.23 18.50
C LEU A 47 -19.81 -12.63 17.07
N ILE A 48 -20.71 -12.44 16.09
CA ILE A 48 -20.41 -12.71 14.67
C ILE A 48 -19.29 -11.78 14.17
N ALA A 49 -19.30 -10.50 14.54
CA ALA A 49 -18.23 -9.55 14.18
C ALA A 49 -16.87 -9.97 14.75
N CYS A 50 -16.84 -10.72 15.86
CA CYS A 50 -15.61 -11.25 16.44
C CYS A 50 -15.12 -12.55 15.78
N LEU A 51 -15.92 -13.25 14.96
CA LEU A 51 -15.57 -14.55 14.34
C LEU A 51 -14.26 -14.57 13.53
N PRO A 52 -13.92 -13.55 12.70
CA PRO A 52 -12.67 -13.56 11.94
C PRO A 52 -11.43 -13.73 12.81
N PHE A 53 -11.47 -13.22 14.06
CA PHE A 53 -10.36 -13.34 15.01
C PHE A 53 -10.21 -14.77 15.56
N PHE A 54 -11.30 -15.52 15.70
CA PHE A 54 -11.24 -16.95 16.05
C PHE A 54 -10.62 -17.78 14.93
N VAL A 55 -10.95 -17.47 13.67
CA VAL A 55 -10.42 -18.17 12.49
C VAL A 55 -8.92 -17.90 12.32
N VAL A 56 -8.48 -16.65 12.50
CA VAL A 56 -7.04 -16.30 12.47
C VAL A 56 -6.28 -16.97 13.61
N GLY A 57 -6.86 -17.04 14.82
CA GLY A 57 -6.25 -17.76 15.95
C GLY A 57 -6.10 -19.26 15.69
N ALA A 58 -7.09 -19.89 15.04
CA ALA A 58 -7.08 -21.32 14.71
C ALA A 58 -6.13 -21.67 13.55
N LEU A 59 -6.02 -20.82 12.52
CA LEU A 59 -5.09 -20.99 11.40
C LEU A 59 -3.62 -20.78 11.78
N MET A 60 -3.36 -20.16 12.95
CA MET A 60 -2.03 -19.97 13.51
C MET A 60 -1.57 -21.13 14.42
N LEU A 61 -2.36 -22.21 14.53
CA LEU A 61 -1.91 -23.46 15.11
C LEU A 61 -0.96 -24.15 14.12
N PRO A 62 0.21 -24.66 14.56
CA PRO A 62 1.12 -25.39 13.69
C PRO A 62 0.39 -26.60 13.08
N SER A 63 0.58 -26.82 11.78
CA SER A 63 -0.01 -27.96 11.08
C SER A 63 0.45 -29.27 11.72
N PRO A 64 -0.44 -30.23 12.01
CA PRO A 64 -0.06 -31.55 12.54
C PRO A 64 0.71 -32.42 11.52
N PHE A 65 1.01 -31.89 10.32
CA PHE A 65 1.60 -32.63 9.21
C PHE A 65 2.95 -32.06 8.73
N GLN A 66 3.68 -31.33 9.56
CA GLN A 66 5.12 -31.13 9.33
C GLN A 66 5.85 -32.36 9.87
N ALA A 67 6.11 -33.31 8.98
CA ALA A 67 7.10 -34.36 9.23
C ALA A 67 8.43 -33.69 9.62
N PRO A 68 9.22 -34.27 10.55
CA PRO A 68 10.53 -33.74 10.86
C PRO A 68 11.36 -33.73 9.59
N GLU A 69 11.78 -32.54 9.13
CA GLU A 69 12.79 -32.43 8.08
C GLU A 69 14.09 -33.04 8.64
N ASP A 70 14.41 -34.23 8.13
CA ASP A 70 15.67 -34.91 8.39
C ASP A 70 16.81 -34.05 7.78
N PRO A 71 17.88 -33.70 8.52
CA PRO A 71 18.87 -32.71 8.06
C PRO A 71 19.76 -33.14 6.88
N GLN A 72 19.44 -34.21 6.15
CA GLN A 72 20.30 -34.76 5.11
C GLN A 72 19.58 -35.17 3.82
N THR A 73 18.95 -34.23 3.12
CA THR A 73 18.73 -34.37 1.66
C THR A 73 18.68 -33.02 0.96
N SER A 74 19.85 -32.45 0.67
CA SER A 74 19.99 -31.49 -0.44
C SER A 74 20.07 -32.28 -1.76
N PRO A 75 19.26 -32.00 -2.79
CA PRO A 75 19.48 -32.57 -4.10
C PRO A 75 20.66 -31.85 -4.78
N LEU A 76 21.75 -32.58 -4.98
CA LEU A 76 22.84 -32.20 -5.90
C LEU A 76 22.30 -32.07 -7.34
N PRO A 77 22.82 -31.13 -8.15
CA PRO A 77 22.40 -30.97 -9.53
C PRO A 77 22.89 -32.13 -10.39
N SER A 78 21.96 -32.78 -11.09
CA SER A 78 22.24 -33.81 -12.08
C SER A 78 22.74 -33.18 -13.37
N ALA A 79 23.99 -33.49 -13.74
CA ALA A 79 24.55 -33.23 -15.06
C ALA A 79 24.84 -34.57 -15.75
N ALA A 80 24.16 -34.83 -16.86
CA ALA A 80 24.54 -35.71 -17.97
C ALA A 80 23.41 -35.57 -19.01
N ARG A 81 23.62 -35.46 -20.33
CA ARG A 81 24.74 -35.62 -21.27
C ARG A 81 24.11 -35.22 -22.63
N GLN A 82 24.80 -34.75 -23.68
CA GLN A 82 25.82 -35.44 -24.48
C GLN A 82 26.21 -34.56 -25.73
N PRO A 83 27.07 -34.99 -26.69
CA PRO A 83 28.45 -34.50 -26.85
C PRO A 83 28.79 -33.95 -28.27
N PHE A 84 30.04 -33.54 -28.49
CA PHE A 84 30.96 -33.86 -29.62
C PHE A 84 32.17 -32.88 -29.54
N ALA A 85 33.34 -33.32 -29.05
CA ALA A 85 34.46 -33.92 -29.78
C ALA A 85 35.50 -32.87 -30.24
N GLY A 86 36.77 -33.06 -29.87
CA GLY A 86 37.89 -32.36 -30.51
C GLY A 86 39.07 -31.96 -29.63
N GLN A 87 39.86 -32.96 -29.24
CA GLN A 87 41.33 -32.92 -29.09
C GLN A 87 42.01 -32.06 -28.01
N THR A 88 42.75 -32.82 -27.21
CA THR A 88 43.79 -32.53 -26.22
C THR A 88 45.03 -31.84 -26.78
N THR A 89 45.71 -31.06 -25.93
CA THR A 89 47.17 -31.05 -25.85
C THR A 89 47.61 -30.76 -24.42
N GLU A 90 48.53 -31.60 -23.93
CA GLU A 90 49.13 -31.61 -22.59
C GLU A 90 50.14 -30.46 -22.37
N ALA A 91 50.36 -30.05 -21.10
CA ALA A 91 51.69 -29.97 -20.47
C ALA A 91 51.58 -29.57 -18.97
N PRO A 92 52.55 -29.96 -18.11
CA PRO A 92 52.36 -30.07 -16.65
C PRO A 92 53.06 -28.95 -15.84
N ALA A 93 52.79 -28.86 -14.54
CA ALA A 93 53.80 -29.10 -13.48
C ALA A 93 53.55 -28.39 -12.12
N ILE A 94 54.08 -29.06 -11.08
CA ILE A 94 54.57 -28.58 -9.77
C ILE A 94 53.57 -28.44 -8.60
N ARG A 95 53.68 -29.42 -7.69
CA ARG A 95 53.41 -29.30 -6.23
C ARG A 95 54.69 -28.83 -5.52
N PRO A 96 54.56 -28.37 -4.27
CA PRO A 96 55.47 -28.85 -3.22
C PRO A 96 54.71 -29.48 -2.04
N LYS A 97 55.39 -30.48 -1.45
CA LYS A 97 55.03 -31.27 -0.27
C LYS A 97 55.43 -30.53 1.01
N LEU A 98 54.72 -30.78 2.11
CA LEU A 98 55.37 -30.91 3.42
C LEU A 98 54.66 -31.98 4.25
N ARG A 99 55.45 -32.91 4.79
CA ARG A 99 55.06 -34.08 5.59
C ARG A 99 55.81 -33.99 6.91
N VAL A 100 55.13 -34.22 8.03
CA VAL A 100 55.76 -34.62 9.30
C VAL A 100 54.87 -35.68 9.96
N GLU A 101 55.48 -36.82 10.25
CA GLU A 101 55.06 -38.00 11.04
C GLU A 101 56.38 -38.46 11.70
N PRO A 102 56.43 -39.02 12.93
CA PRO A 102 56.01 -40.42 13.12
C PRO A 102 55.62 -40.89 14.55
N GLY A 103 54.98 -42.06 14.63
CA GLY A 103 54.93 -42.93 15.83
C GLY A 103 54.16 -44.25 15.65
N VAL A 104 54.89 -45.34 15.37
CA VAL A 104 54.45 -46.75 15.12
C VAL A 104 54.31 -47.50 16.47
N VAL A 105 53.50 -48.56 16.73
CA VAL A 105 53.43 -49.98 16.26
C VAL A 105 52.23 -50.71 16.94
N PRO A 106 51.86 -52.00 16.67
CA PRO A 106 51.54 -52.76 15.44
C PRO A 106 50.10 -53.34 15.40
N ALA A 107 49.80 -54.03 14.29
CA ALA A 107 48.52 -54.55 13.84
C ALA A 107 48.02 -55.89 14.45
N ALA A 108 46.70 -56.09 14.39
CA ALA A 108 46.06 -57.41 14.29
C ALA A 108 44.89 -57.35 13.29
N ALA A 109 44.79 -58.37 12.42
CA ALA A 109 43.95 -58.44 11.24
C ALA A 109 42.42 -58.50 11.52
N PRO A 110 41.55 -58.01 10.60
CA PRO A 110 40.11 -58.18 10.75
C PRO A 110 39.65 -59.55 10.22
N LEU A 111 39.21 -60.42 11.13
CA LEU A 111 38.35 -61.56 10.81
C LEU A 111 36.97 -61.03 10.39
N ARG A 112 36.57 -61.29 9.14
CA ARG A 112 35.18 -61.21 8.71
C ARG A 112 34.38 -62.30 9.41
N LEU A 113 33.42 -61.92 10.26
CA LEU A 113 32.35 -62.81 10.68
C LEU A 113 30.99 -62.16 10.42
N SER A 114 30.20 -62.95 9.71
CA SER A 114 28.81 -62.81 9.28
C SER A 114 27.86 -62.20 10.32
N LYS A 115 26.95 -61.34 9.84
CA LYS A 115 25.72 -60.92 10.53
C LYS A 115 24.90 -62.15 10.92
N ALA A 116 24.95 -62.55 12.18
CA ALA A 116 23.95 -63.39 12.81
C ALA A 116 22.99 -62.52 13.63
N ALA A 117 21.70 -62.65 13.34
CA ALA A 117 20.61 -61.95 13.98
C ALA A 117 20.50 -62.32 15.47
N LEU A 118 20.30 -61.31 16.33
CA LEU A 118 19.85 -61.46 17.71
C LEU A 118 18.38 -61.01 17.82
N PRO A 119 17.53 -61.74 18.57
CA PRO A 119 16.08 -61.54 18.57
C PRO A 119 15.66 -60.32 19.40
N ALA A 120 14.55 -59.72 18.99
CA ALA A 120 13.96 -58.53 19.59
C ALA A 120 13.57 -58.72 21.06
N ARG A 121 13.89 -57.72 21.90
CA ARG A 121 13.33 -57.57 23.25
C ARG A 121 11.83 -57.18 23.15
N PRO A 122 10.95 -57.68 24.03
CA PRO A 122 9.51 -57.43 23.95
C PRO A 122 9.16 -55.97 24.28
N ARG A 123 8.27 -55.40 23.44
CA ARG A 123 7.82 -53.99 23.35
C ARG A 123 7.00 -53.45 24.54
N PHE A 124 6.99 -54.08 25.71
CA PHE A 124 5.98 -53.74 26.74
C PHE A 124 6.36 -52.60 27.70
N THR A 125 7.62 -52.16 27.74
CA THR A 125 8.05 -51.10 28.67
C THR A 125 8.04 -49.68 28.10
N GLN A 126 7.64 -49.50 26.83
CA GLN A 126 7.63 -48.18 26.18
C GLN A 126 6.28 -47.45 26.31
N PHE A 127 5.25 -48.07 26.90
CA PHE A 127 3.91 -47.49 26.95
C PHE A 127 3.65 -46.59 28.17
N LEU A 128 4.56 -46.53 29.15
CA LEU A 128 4.39 -45.71 30.37
C LEU A 128 5.34 -44.51 30.47
N SER A 129 6.20 -44.29 29.47
CA SER A 129 7.04 -43.07 29.37
C SER A 129 6.50 -42.00 28.42
N ASP A 130 5.45 -42.31 27.66
CA ASP A 130 4.84 -41.39 26.69
C ASP A 130 3.69 -40.61 27.34
N THR A 131 3.97 -39.88 28.42
CA THR A 131 3.07 -38.78 28.79
C THR A 131 3.19 -37.72 27.68
N PRO A 132 2.11 -37.41 26.93
CA PRO A 132 2.19 -36.42 25.89
C PRO A 132 2.71 -35.11 26.46
N THR A 133 3.73 -34.54 25.83
CA THR A 133 4.23 -33.21 26.20
C THR A 133 3.06 -32.22 26.16
N HIS A 134 3.09 -31.17 27.00
CA HIS A 134 2.00 -30.19 27.09
C HIS A 134 1.56 -29.66 25.72
N ALA A 135 2.47 -29.56 24.73
CA ALA A 135 2.15 -29.20 23.35
C ALA A 135 1.25 -30.21 22.61
N GLN A 136 1.53 -31.52 22.72
CA GLN A 136 0.76 -32.58 22.06
C GLN A 136 -0.68 -32.66 22.56
N ILE A 137 -0.92 -32.38 23.86
CA ILE A 137 -2.27 -32.33 24.44
C ILE A 137 -3.12 -31.23 23.77
N TRP A 138 -2.53 -30.08 23.49
CA TRP A 138 -3.24 -28.96 22.86
C TRP A 138 -3.51 -29.18 21.38
N ASP A 139 -2.61 -29.86 20.66
CA ASP A 139 -2.81 -30.20 19.26
C ASP A 139 -3.96 -31.22 19.11
N ILE A 140 -4.00 -32.23 19.99
CA ILE A 140 -5.13 -33.17 20.08
C ILE A 140 -6.43 -32.42 20.41
N ALA A 141 -6.40 -31.49 21.38
CA ALA A 141 -7.57 -30.71 21.75
C ALA A 141 -8.09 -29.83 20.60
N ALA A 142 -7.20 -29.23 19.80
CA ALA A 142 -7.57 -28.43 18.63
C ALA A 142 -8.20 -29.28 17.51
N VAL A 143 -7.65 -30.46 17.24
CA VAL A 143 -8.23 -31.42 16.28
C VAL A 143 -9.61 -31.87 16.75
N VAL A 144 -9.75 -32.25 18.02
CA VAL A 144 -11.05 -32.62 18.62
C VAL A 144 -12.05 -31.48 18.51
N TYR A 145 -11.64 -30.24 18.83
CA TYR A 145 -12.49 -29.06 18.69
C TYR A 145 -13.00 -28.89 17.25
N GLY A 146 -12.09 -28.97 16.27
CA GLY A 146 -12.41 -28.85 14.85
C GLY A 146 -13.36 -29.94 14.35
N VAL A 147 -13.10 -31.21 14.70
CA VAL A 147 -13.95 -32.35 14.32
C VAL A 147 -15.34 -32.21 14.91
N VAL A 148 -15.48 -31.84 16.19
CA VAL A 148 -16.78 -31.63 16.83
C VAL A 148 -17.53 -30.47 16.18
N ALA A 149 -16.86 -29.35 15.89
CA ALA A 149 -17.49 -28.21 15.21
C ALA A 149 -17.98 -28.60 13.80
N LEU A 150 -17.16 -29.30 13.02
CA LEU A 150 -17.52 -29.78 11.68
C LEU A 150 -18.68 -30.78 11.71
N ALA A 151 -18.67 -31.74 12.65
CA ALA A 151 -19.78 -32.68 12.81
C ALA A 151 -21.08 -31.95 13.15
N ARG A 152 -21.05 -30.98 14.07
CA ARG A 152 -22.23 -30.17 14.43
C ARG A 152 -22.74 -29.34 13.25
N LEU A 153 -21.84 -28.74 12.46
CA LEU A 153 -22.20 -28.00 11.24
C LEU A 153 -22.77 -28.92 10.17
N PHE A 154 -22.23 -30.12 10.00
CA PHE A 154 -22.75 -31.12 9.07
C PHE A 154 -24.18 -31.54 9.44
N TRP A 155 -24.42 -31.85 10.72
CA TRP A 155 -25.77 -32.16 11.21
C TRP A 155 -26.74 -30.98 11.04
N LEU A 156 -26.28 -29.75 11.28
CA LEU A 156 -27.08 -28.54 11.04
C LEU A 156 -27.41 -28.35 9.55
N ALA A 157 -26.44 -28.61 8.66
CA ALA A 157 -26.64 -28.56 7.22
C ALA A 157 -27.63 -29.62 6.74
N LEU A 158 -27.53 -30.86 7.25
CA LEU A 158 -28.49 -31.93 6.93
C LEU A 158 -29.91 -31.58 7.39
N ALA A 159 -30.04 -31.04 8.61
CA ALA A 159 -31.32 -30.54 9.11
C ALA A 159 -31.88 -29.40 8.23
N TYR A 160 -31.02 -28.49 7.76
CA TYR A 160 -31.43 -27.42 6.86
C TYR A 160 -31.87 -27.92 5.48
N VAL A 161 -31.14 -28.87 4.88
CA VAL A 161 -31.53 -29.52 3.61
C VAL A 161 -32.89 -30.19 3.75
N GLY A 162 -33.17 -30.84 4.88
CA GLY A 162 -34.50 -31.37 5.19
C GLY A 162 -35.61 -30.31 5.08
N THR A 163 -35.40 -29.10 5.61
CA THR A 163 -36.39 -28.01 5.51
C THR A 163 -36.60 -27.48 4.09
N VAL A 164 -35.56 -27.50 3.25
CA VAL A 164 -35.66 -27.11 1.84
C VAL A 164 -36.42 -28.16 1.02
N SER A 165 -36.23 -29.45 1.33
CA SER A 165 -36.97 -30.55 0.71
C SER A 165 -38.47 -30.49 1.00
N LEU A 166 -38.87 -30.06 2.22
CA LEU A 166 -40.29 -29.87 2.58
C LEU A 166 -41.01 -28.89 1.63
N ARG A 167 -40.32 -27.84 1.17
CA ARG A 167 -40.90 -26.92 0.18
C ARG A 167 -41.23 -27.61 -1.14
N ARG A 168 -40.37 -28.50 -1.62
CA ARG A 168 -40.58 -29.23 -2.89
C ARG A 168 -41.78 -30.17 -2.81
N LEU A 169 -42.09 -30.66 -1.61
CA LEU A 169 -43.17 -31.59 -1.31
C LEU A 169 -44.45 -30.87 -0.82
N SER A 170 -44.57 -29.57 -1.06
CA SER A 170 -45.68 -28.74 -0.58
C SER A 170 -46.47 -28.13 -1.73
N VAL A 171 -47.79 -28.00 -1.56
CA VAL A 171 -48.72 -27.47 -2.56
C VAL A 171 -49.19 -26.07 -2.12
N PRO A 172 -49.16 -25.03 -2.99
CA PRO A 172 -49.64 -23.71 -2.61
C PRO A 172 -51.14 -23.72 -2.30
N VAL A 173 -51.56 -22.94 -1.29
CA VAL A 173 -52.96 -22.77 -0.92
C VAL A 173 -53.56 -21.60 -1.72
N ALA A 174 -54.63 -21.84 -2.47
CA ALA A 174 -55.30 -20.80 -3.24
C ALA A 174 -55.88 -19.72 -2.30
N GLY A 175 -55.64 -18.44 -2.62
CA GLY A 175 -56.12 -17.30 -1.84
C GLY A 175 -55.24 -16.88 -0.65
N GLU A 176 -54.21 -17.66 -0.30
CA GLU A 176 -53.33 -17.38 0.85
C GLU A 176 -51.87 -17.25 0.40
N ALA A 177 -51.45 -16.02 0.08
CA ALA A 177 -50.11 -15.76 -0.45
C ALA A 177 -49.00 -16.21 0.52
N GLY A 178 -48.09 -17.06 0.03
CA GLY A 178 -46.96 -17.57 0.81
C GLY A 178 -47.30 -18.73 1.76
N VAL A 179 -48.53 -19.26 1.72
CA VAL A 179 -48.97 -20.43 2.51
C VAL A 179 -49.05 -21.66 1.62
N HIS A 180 -48.49 -22.76 2.09
CA HIS A 180 -48.43 -24.05 1.41
C HIS A 180 -48.91 -25.16 2.34
N ARG A 181 -49.51 -26.21 1.79
CA ARG A 181 -49.96 -27.40 2.51
C ARG A 181 -49.04 -28.60 2.26
N SER A 182 -48.83 -29.42 3.28
CA SER A 182 -48.04 -30.66 3.17
C SER A 182 -48.49 -31.71 4.19
N ASP A 183 -48.45 -32.99 3.80
CA ASP A 183 -48.71 -34.13 4.70
C ASP A 183 -47.53 -34.44 5.64
N VAL A 184 -46.37 -33.84 5.40
CA VAL A 184 -45.14 -34.10 6.17
C VAL A 184 -45.10 -33.28 7.47
N VAL A 185 -45.94 -32.24 7.59
CA VAL A 185 -45.97 -31.35 8.77
C VAL A 185 -47.22 -31.63 9.61
N SER A 186 -47.02 -31.83 10.92
CA SER A 186 -48.11 -32.06 11.88
C SER A 186 -48.68 -30.77 12.49
N GLY A 187 -48.19 -29.60 12.07
CA GLY A 187 -48.66 -28.30 12.54
C GLY A 187 -48.13 -27.17 11.67
N ALA A 188 -48.68 -25.97 11.84
CA ALA A 188 -48.21 -24.80 11.13
C ALA A 188 -46.75 -24.46 11.52
N LEU A 189 -45.93 -24.07 10.53
CA LEU A 189 -44.55 -23.62 10.76
C LEU A 189 -44.03 -22.78 9.59
N VAL A 190 -43.07 -21.88 9.85
CA VAL A 190 -42.27 -21.23 8.80
C VAL A 190 -41.10 -22.12 8.35
N ALA A 191 -41.03 -22.42 7.05
CA ALA A 191 -39.96 -23.20 6.43
C ALA A 191 -39.08 -22.38 5.48
N GLY A 192 -37.75 -22.59 5.56
CA GLY A 192 -36.76 -22.01 4.66
C GLY A 192 -36.16 -20.67 5.12
N ILE A 193 -35.07 -20.24 4.48
CA ILE A 193 -34.34 -19.00 4.83
C ILE A 193 -34.32 -17.99 3.68
N ARG A 194 -33.91 -18.41 2.48
CA ARG A 194 -33.74 -17.50 1.33
C ARG A 194 -35.08 -17.09 0.68
N ARG A 195 -36.08 -17.97 0.77
CA ARG A 195 -37.45 -17.76 0.27
C ARG A 195 -38.41 -18.44 1.26
N PRO A 196 -38.55 -17.88 2.48
CA PRO A 196 -39.32 -18.51 3.53
C PRO A 196 -40.81 -18.53 3.19
N LEU A 197 -41.51 -19.57 3.64
CA LEU A 197 -42.95 -19.76 3.41
C LEU A 197 -43.60 -20.39 4.64
N ILE A 198 -44.92 -20.31 4.76
CA ILE A 198 -45.68 -20.93 5.84
C ILE A 198 -46.19 -22.29 5.35
N LEU A 199 -45.84 -23.37 6.06
CA LEU A 199 -46.38 -24.71 5.85
C LEU A 199 -47.50 -24.99 6.83
N VAL A 200 -48.60 -25.55 6.35
CA VAL A 200 -49.73 -26.03 7.17
C VAL A 200 -50.07 -27.49 6.84
N PRO A 201 -50.66 -28.26 7.76
CA PRO A 201 -51.17 -29.60 7.47
C PRO A 201 -52.29 -29.57 6.41
N ASN A 202 -52.46 -30.64 5.65
CA ASN A 202 -53.54 -30.73 4.65
C ASN A 202 -54.95 -30.56 5.26
N ARG A 203 -55.13 -30.97 6.52
CA ARG A 203 -56.39 -30.86 7.27
C ARG A 203 -56.50 -29.58 8.11
N PHE A 204 -55.60 -28.62 7.94
CA PHE A 204 -55.53 -27.41 8.77
C PHE A 204 -56.88 -26.68 8.93
N TRP A 205 -57.62 -26.50 7.85
CA TRP A 205 -58.93 -25.81 7.88
C TRP A 205 -60.09 -26.69 8.36
N GLN A 206 -59.88 -28.01 8.45
CA GLN A 206 -60.85 -28.96 9.00
C GLN A 206 -60.66 -29.12 10.52
N GLU A 207 -59.44 -28.90 11.00
CA GLU A 207 -59.06 -29.05 12.41
C GLU A 207 -59.32 -27.80 13.24
N TRP A 208 -59.29 -26.61 12.63
CA TRP A 208 -59.36 -25.32 13.33
C TRP A 208 -60.47 -24.41 12.80
N ASP A 209 -61.24 -23.83 13.71
CA ASP A 209 -62.22 -22.79 13.39
C ASP A 209 -61.54 -21.59 12.73
N ALA A 210 -62.27 -20.85 11.87
CA ALA A 210 -61.73 -19.74 11.10
C ALA A 210 -61.03 -18.66 11.95
N ASN A 211 -61.52 -18.39 13.17
CA ASN A 211 -60.87 -17.46 14.10
C ASN A 211 -59.52 -17.98 14.60
N VAL A 212 -59.45 -19.25 14.99
CA VAL A 212 -58.23 -19.88 15.51
C VAL A 212 -57.20 -20.04 14.39
N ALA A 213 -57.65 -20.45 13.20
CA ALA A 213 -56.80 -20.57 12.02
C ALA A 213 -56.17 -19.23 11.60
N ARG A 214 -56.94 -18.12 11.67
CA ARG A 214 -56.39 -16.76 11.47
C ARG A 214 -55.34 -16.40 12.53
N GLY A 215 -55.59 -16.74 13.80
CA GLY A 215 -54.61 -16.56 14.88
C GLY A 215 -53.30 -17.31 14.62
N ILE A 216 -53.39 -18.60 14.25
CA ILE A 216 -52.21 -19.42 13.91
C ILE A 216 -51.45 -18.84 12.71
N LEU A 217 -52.14 -18.42 11.64
CA LEU A 217 -51.47 -17.81 10.49
C LEU A 217 -50.83 -16.46 10.84
N ALA A 218 -51.46 -15.65 11.70
CA ALA A 218 -50.88 -14.39 12.17
C ALA A 218 -49.60 -14.63 13.00
N HIS A 219 -49.58 -15.68 13.83
CA HIS A 219 -48.39 -16.14 14.55
C HIS A 219 -47.23 -16.47 13.60
N GLU A 220 -47.47 -17.33 12.62
CA GLU A 220 -46.43 -17.74 11.66
C GLU A 220 -45.98 -16.59 10.74
N ARG A 221 -46.90 -15.70 10.35
CA ARG A 221 -46.58 -14.48 9.59
C ARG A 221 -45.65 -13.54 10.35
N GLU A 222 -45.79 -13.44 11.67
CA GLU A 222 -44.91 -12.62 12.49
C GLU A 222 -43.47 -13.17 12.51
N HIS A 223 -43.32 -14.51 12.62
CA HIS A 223 -42.02 -15.16 12.48
C HIS A 223 -41.39 -14.96 11.10
N LEU A 224 -42.22 -15.01 10.05
CA LEU A 224 -41.81 -14.75 8.67
C LEU A 224 -41.32 -13.31 8.49
N ALA A 225 -42.11 -12.32 8.94
CA ALA A 225 -41.82 -10.89 8.82
C ALA A 225 -40.52 -10.51 9.56
N ARG A 226 -40.32 -11.06 10.75
CA ARG A 226 -39.12 -10.81 11.58
C ARG A 226 -37.91 -11.67 11.25
N ARG A 227 -38.04 -12.56 10.26
CA ARG A 227 -37.01 -13.52 9.82
C ARG A 227 -36.43 -14.34 10.97
N ASP A 228 -37.26 -14.77 11.91
CA ASP A 228 -36.81 -15.53 13.07
C ASP A 228 -36.06 -16.83 12.71
N PRO A 229 -36.44 -17.59 11.66
CA PRO A 229 -35.66 -18.75 11.23
C PRO A 229 -34.21 -18.44 10.86
N LEU A 230 -33.94 -17.26 10.27
CA LEU A 230 -32.57 -16.83 9.93
C LEU A 230 -31.74 -16.55 11.20
N TRP A 231 -32.34 -15.86 12.18
CA TRP A 231 -31.69 -15.57 13.45
C TRP A 231 -31.43 -16.86 14.24
N ASN A 232 -32.38 -17.79 14.25
CA ASN A 232 -32.22 -19.10 14.88
C ASN A 232 -31.13 -19.93 14.19
N LEU A 233 -31.02 -19.87 12.85
CA LEU A 233 -29.89 -20.49 12.15
C LEU A 233 -28.57 -19.85 12.61
N ALA A 234 -28.47 -18.53 12.65
CA ALA A 234 -27.25 -17.83 13.05
C ALA A 234 -26.82 -18.19 14.49
N PHE A 235 -27.75 -18.26 15.44
CA PHE A 235 -27.48 -18.77 16.79
C PHE A 235 -26.96 -20.21 16.76
N ARG A 236 -27.63 -21.11 16.03
CA ARG A 236 -27.22 -22.53 15.97
C ARG A 236 -25.89 -22.73 15.26
N THR A 237 -25.57 -21.94 14.25
CA THR A 237 -24.26 -21.92 13.60
C THR A 237 -23.19 -21.48 14.60
N LEU A 238 -23.45 -20.43 15.36
CA LEU A 238 -22.49 -19.96 16.37
C LEU A 238 -22.35 -20.96 17.54
N GLU A 239 -23.43 -21.62 17.97
CA GLU A 239 -23.38 -22.73 18.95
C GLU A 239 -22.65 -23.97 18.42
N ALA A 240 -22.60 -24.19 17.10
CA ALA A 240 -21.78 -25.24 16.51
C ALA A 240 -20.30 -24.85 16.50
N LEU A 241 -19.98 -23.60 16.16
CA LEU A 241 -18.62 -23.07 16.11
C LEU A 241 -18.01 -22.84 17.48
N LEU A 242 -18.81 -22.39 18.46
CA LEU A 242 -18.44 -22.05 19.84
C LEU A 242 -19.12 -23.00 20.82
N TRP A 243 -19.14 -24.30 20.49
CA TRP A 243 -19.85 -25.32 21.27
C TRP A 243 -19.46 -25.41 22.76
N PRO A 244 -18.25 -25.01 23.22
CA PRO A 244 -17.94 -25.00 24.64
C PRO A 244 -18.56 -23.83 25.42
N LEU A 245 -19.28 -22.89 24.79
CA LEU A 245 -19.90 -21.75 25.47
C LEU A 245 -21.35 -22.06 25.86
N PRO A 246 -21.63 -22.55 27.09
CA PRO A 246 -22.99 -22.91 27.52
C PRO A 246 -23.93 -21.69 27.58
N LEU A 247 -23.39 -20.50 27.82
CA LEU A 247 -24.16 -19.26 27.90
C LEU A 247 -24.82 -18.88 26.56
N LEU A 248 -24.21 -19.28 25.43
CA LEU A 248 -24.76 -18.98 24.11
C LEU A 248 -26.10 -19.69 23.89
N GLY A 249 -26.21 -20.93 24.38
CA GLY A 249 -27.47 -21.68 24.43
C GLY A 249 -28.55 -21.00 25.26
N THR A 250 -28.16 -20.31 26.34
CA THR A 250 -29.10 -19.53 27.15
C THR A 250 -29.57 -18.30 26.40
N LEU A 251 -28.65 -17.58 25.72
CA LEU A 251 -28.97 -16.40 24.93
C LEU A 251 -29.93 -16.73 23.78
N ARG A 252 -29.70 -17.84 23.07
CA ARG A 252 -30.63 -18.36 22.05
C ARG A 252 -32.02 -18.63 22.63
N ARG A 253 -32.11 -19.37 23.76
CA ARG A 253 -33.40 -19.65 24.41
C ARG A 253 -34.14 -18.37 24.83
N ARG A 254 -33.41 -17.32 25.28
CA ARG A 254 -34.02 -16.02 25.60
C ARG A 254 -34.58 -15.31 24.37
N HIS A 255 -33.86 -15.39 23.25
CA HIS A 255 -34.34 -14.87 21.97
C HIS A 255 -35.57 -15.64 21.48
N GLU A 256 -35.56 -16.96 21.51
CA GLU A 256 -36.70 -17.82 21.15
C GLU A 256 -37.91 -17.52 22.04
N ASP A 257 -37.74 -17.47 23.37
CA ASP A 257 -38.81 -17.11 24.32
C ASP A 257 -39.44 -15.73 24.03
N ALA A 258 -38.62 -14.75 23.66
CA ALA A 258 -39.10 -13.42 23.29
C ALA A 258 -39.80 -13.44 21.92
N SER A 259 -39.30 -14.24 20.99
CA SER A 259 -39.84 -14.40 19.66
C SER A 259 -41.25 -14.99 19.67
N GLU A 260 -41.45 -16.08 20.43
CA GLU A 260 -42.74 -16.74 20.63
C GLU A 260 -43.75 -15.78 21.29
N GLU A 261 -43.31 -14.98 22.27
CA GLU A 261 -44.19 -14.02 22.95
C GLU A 261 -44.70 -12.91 22.01
N ILE A 262 -43.87 -12.47 21.05
CA ILE A 262 -44.27 -11.50 20.03
C ILE A 262 -45.26 -12.15 19.04
N ALA A 263 -44.97 -13.37 18.59
CA ALA A 263 -45.84 -14.08 17.65
C ALA A 263 -47.20 -14.44 18.28
N ASP A 264 -47.22 -14.86 19.54
CA ASP A 264 -48.44 -15.08 20.32
C ASP A 264 -49.28 -13.80 20.43
N ARG A 265 -48.66 -12.62 20.57
CA ARG A 265 -49.38 -11.34 20.55
C ARG A 265 -49.97 -11.00 19.19
N ALA A 266 -49.28 -11.32 18.10
CA ALA A 266 -49.82 -11.15 16.75
C ALA A 266 -51.08 -12.01 16.54
N ALA A 267 -51.09 -13.23 17.09
CA ALA A 267 -52.26 -14.12 17.06
C ALA A 267 -53.48 -13.56 17.83
N LEU A 268 -53.24 -12.86 18.94
CA LEU A 268 -54.31 -12.20 19.71
C LEU A 268 -54.78 -10.90 19.03
N ALA A 269 -53.88 -10.17 18.37
CA ALA A 269 -54.18 -8.89 17.71
C ALA A 269 -55.19 -9.01 16.56
N VAL A 270 -55.30 -10.20 15.96
CA VAL A 270 -56.31 -10.50 14.92
C VAL A 270 -57.68 -10.91 15.49
N GLY A 271 -57.89 -10.76 16.80
CA GLY A 271 -59.19 -10.95 17.46
C GLY A 271 -59.42 -12.34 18.07
N THR A 272 -58.39 -13.20 18.16
CA THR A 272 -58.50 -14.51 18.80
C THR A 272 -58.56 -14.37 20.32
N PRO A 273 -59.59 -14.90 21.02
CA PRO A 273 -59.64 -14.81 22.48
C PRO A 273 -58.46 -15.54 23.14
N PRO A 274 -57.81 -14.98 24.18
CA PRO A 274 -56.61 -15.58 24.79
C PRO A 274 -56.80 -17.01 25.31
N ARG A 275 -57.98 -17.33 25.86
CA ARG A 275 -58.30 -18.68 26.35
C ARG A 275 -58.42 -19.68 25.20
N THR A 276 -59.17 -19.33 24.16
CA THR A 276 -59.33 -20.14 22.96
C THR A 276 -57.98 -20.40 22.27
N TYR A 277 -57.11 -19.40 22.23
CA TYR A 277 -55.76 -19.56 21.69
C TYR A 277 -54.86 -20.43 22.59
N ALA A 278 -54.96 -20.31 23.92
CA ALA A 278 -54.25 -21.18 24.86
C ALA A 278 -54.68 -22.66 24.72
N ASP A 279 -55.99 -22.92 24.58
CA ASP A 279 -56.52 -24.27 24.34
C ASP A 279 -56.03 -24.85 23.01
N CYS A 280 -55.93 -24.01 21.97
CA CYS A 280 -55.31 -24.37 20.70
C CYS A 280 -53.85 -24.81 20.88
N LEU A 281 -53.04 -24.03 21.61
CA LEU A 281 -51.63 -24.39 21.87
C LEU A 281 -51.50 -25.72 22.62
N LEU A 282 -52.38 -25.99 23.58
CA LEU A 282 -52.39 -27.27 24.31
C LEU A 282 -52.75 -28.44 23.39
N ARG A 283 -53.78 -28.31 22.56
CA ARG A 283 -54.17 -29.33 21.57
C ARG A 283 -53.05 -29.61 20.55
N MET A 284 -52.36 -28.58 20.07
CA MET A 284 -51.22 -28.75 19.16
C MET A 284 -50.06 -29.53 19.80
N VAL A 285 -49.85 -29.41 21.12
CA VAL A 285 -48.83 -30.19 21.84
C VAL A 285 -49.27 -31.64 22.03
N GLU A 286 -50.54 -31.87 22.34
CA GLU A 286 -51.12 -33.22 22.45
C GLU A 286 -50.99 -34.00 21.13
N GLN A 287 -51.25 -33.33 20.00
CA GLN A 287 -51.12 -33.91 18.66
C GLN A 287 -49.66 -34.23 18.25
N ARG A 288 -48.66 -33.55 18.82
CA ARG A 288 -47.23 -33.75 18.50
C ARG A 288 -46.58 -34.97 19.19
N ARG A 289 -47.29 -35.72 20.04
CA ARG A 289 -46.72 -36.83 20.85
C ARG A 289 -46.56 -38.19 20.13
N ALA A 290 -46.69 -38.28 18.80
CA ALA A 290 -46.38 -39.51 18.05
C ALA A 290 -44.88 -39.56 17.63
N PRO A 291 -44.18 -40.71 17.72
CA PRO A 291 -42.73 -40.75 17.59
C PRO A 291 -42.30 -40.85 16.14
N LEU A 292 -41.46 -39.92 15.67
CA LEU A 292 -40.63 -40.14 14.49
C LEU A 292 -39.34 -39.32 14.59
N LEU A 293 -38.24 -40.03 14.45
CA LEU A 293 -36.85 -39.58 14.46
C LEU A 293 -36.65 -38.31 13.61
N THR A 294 -36.75 -37.14 14.23
CA THR A 294 -36.43 -35.85 13.59
C THR A 294 -35.62 -34.98 14.56
N THR A 295 -34.31 -34.97 14.33
CA THR A 295 -33.41 -33.82 14.46
C THR A 295 -33.70 -32.81 15.59
N GLY A 296 -33.20 -33.06 16.81
CA GLY A 296 -32.59 -32.04 17.67
C GLY A 296 -33.37 -30.75 17.99
N VAL A 297 -34.71 -30.81 18.03
CA VAL A 297 -35.58 -29.75 18.58
C VAL A 297 -36.40 -30.34 19.74
N LEU A 298 -35.72 -30.91 20.73
CA LEU A 298 -36.33 -31.21 22.02
C LEU A 298 -36.28 -29.96 22.89
N SER A 299 -37.32 -29.14 22.78
CA SER A 299 -37.67 -28.07 23.75
C SER A 299 -39.19 -28.04 23.90
N GLY A 300 -39.78 -29.15 24.35
CA GLY A 300 -41.19 -29.45 24.11
C GLY A 300 -42.17 -29.41 25.29
N THR A 301 -41.76 -29.15 26.54
CA THR A 301 -42.73 -29.14 27.66
C THR A 301 -42.70 -27.91 28.57
N PRO A 302 -41.56 -27.28 28.93
CA PRO A 302 -41.57 -26.11 29.81
C PRO A 302 -41.96 -24.80 29.12
N SER A 303 -41.89 -24.74 27.78
CA SER A 303 -42.15 -23.54 26.98
C SER A 303 -43.64 -23.24 26.84
N VAL A 304 -44.47 -24.27 26.65
CA VAL A 304 -45.91 -24.10 26.39
C VAL A 304 -46.66 -23.66 27.64
N SER A 305 -46.41 -24.28 28.79
CA SER A 305 -47.01 -23.84 30.06
C SER A 305 -46.68 -22.39 30.37
N ARG A 306 -45.44 -21.96 30.08
CA ARG A 306 -44.99 -20.57 30.25
C ARG A 306 -45.66 -19.61 29.26
N ARG A 307 -45.92 -20.05 28.03
CA ARG A 307 -46.69 -19.28 27.02
C ARG A 307 -48.15 -19.13 27.44
N VAL A 308 -48.81 -20.21 27.85
CA VAL A 308 -50.19 -20.19 28.36
C VAL A 308 -50.30 -19.27 29.58
N GLU A 309 -49.37 -19.36 30.53
CA GLU A 309 -49.34 -18.46 31.69
C GLU A 309 -49.19 -16.99 31.28
N ARG A 310 -48.30 -16.67 30.34
CA ARG A 310 -48.10 -15.29 29.83
C ARG A 310 -49.32 -14.78 29.04
N LEU A 311 -49.97 -15.64 28.27
CA LEU A 311 -51.20 -15.34 27.52
C LEU A 311 -52.37 -14.99 28.45
N LEU A 312 -52.46 -15.66 29.60
CA LEU A 312 -53.51 -15.41 30.59
C LEU A 312 -53.18 -14.22 31.50
N LYS A 313 -51.89 -13.86 31.64
CA LYS A 313 -51.40 -12.71 32.41
C LYS A 313 -50.96 -11.56 31.51
N LEU A 314 -51.81 -11.12 30.58
CA LEU A 314 -51.49 -10.04 29.64
C LEU A 314 -51.00 -8.79 30.39
N ARG A 315 -49.69 -8.52 30.30
CA ARG A 315 -49.03 -7.40 30.96
C ARG A 315 -48.91 -6.23 30.00
N ALA A 316 -49.32 -5.04 30.45
CA ALA A 316 -49.02 -3.78 29.77
C ALA A 316 -47.53 -3.45 29.95
N TRP A 317 -46.84 -3.12 28.85
CA TRP A 317 -45.44 -2.73 28.85
C TRP A 317 -45.29 -1.23 28.60
N GLN A 318 -44.23 -0.63 29.13
CA GLN A 318 -43.91 0.76 28.86
C GLN A 318 -43.22 0.89 27.48
N PRO A 319 -43.72 1.74 26.57
CA PRO A 319 -43.06 1.97 25.28
C PRO A 319 -41.75 2.72 25.49
N LEU A 320 -40.65 2.18 24.96
CA LEU A 320 -39.38 2.89 24.88
C LEU A 320 -39.40 3.89 23.72
N SER A 321 -38.96 5.13 23.97
CA SER A 321 -38.84 6.15 22.94
C SER A 321 -37.90 5.71 21.80
N ARG A 322 -38.19 6.14 20.56
CA ARG A 322 -37.36 5.85 19.39
C ARG A 322 -35.90 6.31 19.58
N ARG A 323 -35.67 7.37 20.37
CA ARG A 323 -34.34 7.86 20.73
C ARG A 323 -33.58 6.87 21.63
N THR A 324 -34.25 6.34 22.66
CA THR A 324 -33.65 5.35 23.57
C THR A 324 -33.28 4.06 22.84
N GLN A 325 -34.06 3.65 21.84
CA GLN A 325 -33.77 2.48 21.00
C GLN A 325 -32.49 2.67 20.17
N VAL A 326 -32.30 3.85 19.59
CA VAL A 326 -31.06 4.21 18.87
C VAL A 326 -29.86 4.27 19.83
N HIS A 327 -30.03 4.82 21.02
CA HIS A 327 -28.95 4.89 22.02
C HIS A 327 -28.51 3.52 22.53
N ILE A 328 -29.44 2.56 22.70
CA ILE A 328 -29.09 1.18 23.07
C ILE A 328 -28.31 0.50 21.92
N GLY A 329 -28.73 0.70 20.67
CA GLY A 329 -28.00 0.19 19.50
C GLY A 329 -26.60 0.80 19.35
N LEU A 330 -26.48 2.11 19.59
CA LEU A 330 -25.21 2.83 19.53
C LEU A 330 -24.28 2.45 20.70
N ALA A 331 -24.81 2.25 21.90
CA ALA A 331 -24.05 1.80 23.07
C ALA A 331 -23.51 0.37 22.88
N ALA A 332 -24.29 -0.53 22.28
CA ALA A 332 -23.82 -1.88 21.92
C ALA A 332 -22.71 -1.84 20.86
N LEU A 333 -22.80 -0.94 19.88
CA LEU A 333 -21.75 -0.72 18.87
C LEU A 333 -20.49 -0.08 19.48
N LEU A 334 -20.66 0.89 20.38
CA LEU A 334 -19.57 1.57 21.09
C LEU A 334 -18.85 0.67 22.07
N LEU A 335 -19.51 -0.34 22.65
CA LEU A 335 -18.85 -1.37 23.46
C LEU A 335 -18.06 -2.39 22.62
N ALA A 336 -18.35 -2.54 21.33
CA ALA A 336 -17.60 -3.43 20.42
C ALA A 336 -16.29 -2.80 19.90
N LEU A 337 -16.22 -1.46 19.81
CA LEU A 337 -15.05 -0.71 19.31
C LEU A 337 -13.78 -0.76 20.21
N PRO A 338 -13.85 -0.65 21.55
CA PRO A 338 -12.64 -0.67 22.39
C PRO A 338 -11.98 -2.05 22.46
N VAL A 339 -12.71 -3.13 22.15
CA VAL A 339 -12.18 -4.50 22.16
C VAL A 339 -11.20 -4.74 20.99
N THR A 340 -11.42 -4.08 19.85
CA THR A 340 -10.47 -4.10 18.72
C THR A 340 -9.22 -3.26 18.98
N SER A 341 -9.32 -2.17 19.77
CA SER A 341 -8.17 -1.33 20.12
C SER A 341 -7.32 -1.89 21.27
N LEU A 342 -7.91 -2.56 22.26
CA LEU A 342 -7.15 -3.12 23.40
C LEU A 342 -6.19 -4.23 22.98
N THR A 343 -6.55 -5.05 21.98
CA THR A 343 -5.68 -6.15 21.51
C THR A 343 -4.54 -5.66 20.62
N ALA A 344 -4.79 -4.64 19.78
CA ALA A 344 -3.73 -3.94 19.03
C ALA A 344 -2.72 -3.26 19.97
N GLN A 345 -3.21 -2.66 21.08
CA GLN A 345 -2.36 -2.07 22.12
C GLN A 345 -1.54 -3.13 22.87
N THR A 346 -2.09 -4.32 23.18
CA THR A 346 -1.29 -5.38 23.83
C THR A 346 -0.16 -5.92 22.95
N PHE A 347 -0.30 -5.90 21.61
CA PHE A 347 0.79 -6.30 20.70
C PHE A 347 1.87 -5.21 20.60
N ALA A 348 1.46 -3.93 20.48
CA ALA A 348 2.39 -2.80 20.47
C ALA A 348 3.15 -2.65 21.80
N VAL A 349 2.45 -2.75 22.95
CA VAL A 349 3.06 -2.73 24.28
C VAL A 349 3.98 -3.93 24.50
N ARG A 350 3.63 -5.12 23.99
CA ARG A 350 4.52 -6.29 24.04
C ARG A 350 5.80 -6.07 23.24
N GLN A 351 5.70 -5.49 22.05
CA GLN A 351 6.83 -5.20 21.18
C GLN A 351 7.76 -4.12 21.78
N GLU A 352 7.21 -3.03 22.31
CA GLU A 352 7.97 -2.02 23.06
C GLU A 352 8.63 -2.62 24.30
N ARG A 353 7.89 -3.46 25.04
CA ARG A 353 8.42 -4.12 26.25
C ARG A 353 9.56 -5.08 25.92
N GLN A 354 9.45 -5.90 24.88
CA GLN A 354 10.53 -6.83 24.51
C GLN A 354 11.75 -6.09 23.93
N TRP A 355 11.55 -5.07 23.08
CA TRP A 355 12.63 -4.17 22.67
C TRP A 355 13.35 -3.62 23.89
N SER A 356 12.62 -3.00 24.82
CA SER A 356 13.18 -2.35 26.03
C SER A 356 13.94 -3.31 26.96
N LEU A 357 13.60 -4.60 26.96
CA LEU A 357 14.17 -5.61 27.85
C LEU A 357 15.35 -6.40 27.26
N ASP A 358 15.66 -6.29 25.96
CA ASP A 358 16.81 -6.99 25.37
C ASP A 358 18.12 -6.32 25.80
N GLU A 359 18.81 -6.93 26.78
CA GLU A 359 20.09 -6.45 27.32
C GLU A 359 21.19 -6.37 26.25
N ARG A 360 21.13 -7.13 25.16
CA ARG A 360 22.13 -7.02 24.09
C ARG A 360 22.12 -5.64 23.44
N LEU A 361 21.02 -4.89 23.54
CA LEU A 361 20.92 -3.53 23.02
C LEU A 361 21.56 -2.47 23.93
N SER A 362 21.96 -2.81 25.16
CA SER A 362 22.67 -1.88 26.04
C SER A 362 24.17 -1.79 25.75
N GLN A 363 24.73 -2.69 24.93
CA GLN A 363 26.14 -2.66 24.54
C GLN A 363 26.49 -1.33 23.86
N SER A 364 27.69 -0.83 24.13
CA SER A 364 28.16 0.41 23.52
C SER A 364 28.63 0.16 22.08
N VAL A 365 28.31 1.07 21.17
CA VAL A 365 28.71 1.02 19.76
C VAL A 365 29.10 2.42 19.29
N SER A 366 30.11 2.48 18.43
CA SER A 366 30.41 3.66 17.62
C SER A 366 30.09 3.37 16.16
N ILE A 367 29.41 4.30 15.49
CA ILE A 367 29.02 4.18 14.08
C ILE A 367 29.43 5.46 13.37
N ASN A 368 30.23 5.30 12.31
CA ASN A 368 30.58 6.35 11.37
C ASN A 368 30.22 5.85 9.97
N ALA A 369 29.18 6.41 9.37
CA ALA A 369 28.72 6.07 8.03
C ALA A 369 28.23 7.33 7.32
N GLU A 370 28.52 7.43 6.03
CA GLU A 370 28.11 8.56 5.19
C GLU A 370 27.36 8.06 3.96
N GLY A 371 26.07 8.38 3.88
CA GLY A 371 25.25 8.10 2.69
C GLY A 371 25.07 6.61 2.36
N VAL A 372 25.09 5.74 3.38
CA VAL A 372 25.03 4.29 3.20
C VAL A 372 23.59 3.79 3.30
N PRO A 373 23.14 2.89 2.39
CA PRO A 373 21.83 2.26 2.49
C PRO A 373 21.66 1.44 3.78
N LEU A 374 20.47 1.47 4.39
CA LEU A 374 20.15 0.67 5.57
C LEU A 374 20.29 -0.84 5.32
N ALA A 375 20.09 -1.29 4.08
CA ALA A 375 20.34 -2.68 3.67
C ALA A 375 21.80 -3.13 3.85
N GLU A 376 22.75 -2.20 3.96
CA GLU A 376 24.18 -2.49 4.12
C GLU A 376 24.67 -2.16 5.52
N LEU A 377 24.23 -1.02 6.06
CA LEU A 377 24.59 -0.61 7.41
C LEU A 377 24.10 -1.62 8.46
N LEU A 378 22.85 -2.08 8.36
CA LEU A 378 22.26 -2.94 9.39
C LEU A 378 22.91 -4.33 9.47
N PRO A 379 23.24 -5.02 8.36
CA PRO A 379 24.06 -6.23 8.42
C PRO A 379 25.45 -6.01 9.00
N LEU A 380 26.09 -4.87 8.70
CA LEU A 380 27.40 -4.55 9.28
C LEU A 380 27.30 -4.38 10.81
N VAL A 381 26.31 -3.61 11.28
CA VAL A 381 26.01 -3.47 12.72
C VAL A 381 25.70 -4.82 13.34
N SER A 382 24.93 -5.66 12.67
CA SER A 382 24.60 -7.01 13.14
C SER A 382 25.84 -7.89 13.30
N SER A 383 26.75 -7.83 12.33
CA SER A 383 27.98 -8.63 12.34
C SER A 383 28.90 -8.26 13.50
N LYS A 384 28.93 -6.97 13.88
CA LYS A 384 29.78 -6.45 14.96
C LYS A 384 29.17 -6.65 16.34
N THR A 385 27.85 -6.51 16.48
CA THR A 385 27.15 -6.50 17.77
C THR A 385 26.55 -7.86 18.16
N GLY A 386 26.44 -8.79 17.22
CA GLY A 386 25.76 -10.08 17.40
C GLY A 386 24.24 -9.99 17.53
N VAL A 387 23.64 -8.80 17.31
CA VAL A 387 22.19 -8.59 17.30
C VAL A 387 21.71 -8.47 15.86
N SER A 388 20.76 -9.31 15.45
CA SER A 388 20.28 -9.29 14.07
C SER A 388 19.36 -8.09 13.80
N PHE A 389 19.81 -7.20 12.93
CA PHE A 389 19.04 -6.08 12.37
C PHE A 389 18.88 -6.24 10.87
N THR A 390 17.67 -5.99 10.37
CA THR A 390 17.35 -5.99 8.95
C THR A 390 16.47 -4.79 8.59
N ALA A 391 16.58 -4.31 7.36
CA ALA A 391 15.62 -3.36 6.80
C ALA A 391 14.48 -4.11 6.12
N GLY A 392 13.25 -3.62 6.22
CA GLY A 392 12.14 -4.06 5.39
C GLY A 392 12.36 -3.68 3.93
N ARG A 393 11.60 -4.29 3.01
CA ARG A 393 11.74 -4.06 1.56
C ARG A 393 11.63 -2.58 1.16
N GLU A 394 10.74 -1.83 1.81
CA GLU A 394 10.53 -0.39 1.53
C GLU A 394 11.54 0.53 2.22
N THR A 395 12.30 0.03 3.20
CA THR A 395 13.25 0.82 3.99
C THR A 395 14.70 0.49 3.66
N ALA A 396 14.93 -0.54 2.85
CA ALA A 396 16.25 -1.07 2.51
C ALA A 396 17.14 -0.04 1.80
N ASP A 397 16.56 0.70 0.86
CA ASP A 397 17.26 1.68 0.02
C ASP A 397 17.38 3.08 0.67
N GLU A 398 16.84 3.27 1.88
CA GLU A 398 17.00 4.52 2.61
C GLU A 398 18.48 4.68 3.01
N LYS A 399 19.07 5.83 2.70
CA LYS A 399 20.48 6.10 2.97
C LYS A 399 20.58 6.98 4.20
N VAL A 400 21.56 6.69 5.03
CA VAL A 400 21.76 7.40 6.29
C VAL A 400 23.20 7.89 6.40
N ILE A 401 23.35 9.10 6.91
CA ILE A 401 24.57 9.61 7.52
C ILE A 401 24.42 9.41 9.01
N ILE A 402 25.38 8.76 9.66
CA ILE A 402 25.40 8.59 11.11
C ILE A 402 26.82 8.76 11.63
N PHE A 403 26.98 9.74 12.52
CA PHE A 403 28.21 10.00 13.24
C PHE A 403 27.92 9.92 14.73
N CYS A 404 28.19 8.77 15.34
CA CYS A 404 28.06 8.59 16.77
C CYS A 404 29.29 7.91 17.39
N ARG A 405 29.78 8.51 18.48
CA ARG A 405 30.77 7.90 19.38
C ARG A 405 30.11 6.83 20.26
N ALA A 406 30.93 6.13 21.03
CA ALA A 406 30.56 5.08 21.97
C ALA A 406 29.27 5.40 22.75
N ARG A 407 28.17 4.72 22.41
CA ARG A 407 26.86 4.87 23.06
C ARG A 407 26.03 3.59 22.97
N PRO A 408 24.96 3.44 23.78
CA PRO A 408 24.11 2.25 23.70
C PRO A 408 23.56 2.02 22.29
N LEU A 409 23.70 0.78 21.81
CA LEU A 409 23.21 0.31 20.51
C LEU A 409 21.72 0.61 20.34
N ARG A 410 20.93 0.43 21.40
CA ARG A 410 19.52 0.83 21.47
C ARG A 410 19.30 2.26 20.99
N SER A 411 20.04 3.21 21.54
CA SER A 411 19.85 4.63 21.26
C SER A 411 20.19 4.95 19.81
N ALA A 412 21.29 4.38 19.29
CA ALA A 412 21.67 4.55 17.87
C ALA A 412 20.59 4.00 16.92
N MET A 413 20.03 2.82 17.22
CA MET A 413 18.97 2.24 16.39
C MET A 413 17.65 3.02 16.51
N GLU A 414 17.31 3.52 17.69
CA GLU A 414 16.13 4.37 17.87
C GLU A 414 16.27 5.72 17.16
N ASP A 415 17.48 6.28 17.06
CA ASP A 415 17.71 7.51 16.31
C ASP A 415 17.53 7.31 14.80
N ILE A 416 17.97 6.17 14.25
CA ILE A 416 17.67 5.79 12.85
C ILE A 416 16.16 5.67 12.64
N ALA A 417 15.45 5.00 13.54
CA ALA A 417 13.99 4.86 13.44
C ALA A 417 13.28 6.23 13.56
N ALA A 418 13.76 7.09 14.46
CA ALA A 418 13.21 8.44 14.67
C ALA A 418 13.42 9.33 13.44
N LEU A 419 14.62 9.30 12.84
CA LEU A 419 14.94 10.06 11.64
C LEU A 419 13.93 9.84 10.51
N PHE A 420 13.53 8.58 10.28
CA PHE A 420 12.60 8.18 9.20
C PHE A 420 11.14 8.02 9.64
N HIS A 421 10.85 8.22 10.92
CA HIS A 421 9.55 7.91 11.52
C HIS A 421 9.11 6.45 11.27
N TYR A 422 10.05 5.52 11.42
CA TYR A 422 9.86 4.08 11.28
C TYR A 422 9.80 3.41 12.65
N ALA A 423 9.61 2.09 12.69
CA ALA A 423 9.63 1.33 13.93
C ALA A 423 10.39 0.01 13.77
N TRP A 424 11.06 -0.39 14.85
CA TRP A 424 11.68 -1.70 14.96
C TRP A 424 10.65 -2.76 15.30
N ARG A 425 10.48 -3.73 14.41
CA ARG A 425 9.65 -4.90 14.60
C ARG A 425 10.48 -6.09 15.05
N GLU A 426 10.13 -6.65 16.20
CA GLU A 426 10.72 -7.90 16.65
C GLU A 426 10.30 -9.05 15.71
N THR A 427 11.30 -9.76 15.25
CA THR A 427 11.23 -10.98 14.47
C THR A 427 12.08 -12.05 15.17
N LYS A 428 12.23 -13.21 14.52
CA LYS A 428 13.18 -14.23 14.96
C LYS A 428 14.20 -14.46 13.85
N ASP A 429 15.45 -14.62 14.23
CA ASP A 429 16.47 -15.12 13.30
C ASP A 429 16.28 -16.63 13.03
N ALA A 430 17.11 -17.17 12.13
CA ALA A 430 17.09 -18.59 11.77
C ALA A 430 17.38 -19.52 12.97
N GLY A 431 18.04 -19.01 14.02
CA GLY A 431 18.32 -19.72 15.27
C GLY A 431 17.24 -19.53 16.34
N GLY A 432 16.14 -18.83 16.03
CA GLY A 432 15.04 -18.59 16.95
C GLY A 432 15.28 -17.49 18.00
N LYS A 433 16.43 -16.78 17.94
CA LYS A 433 16.74 -15.64 18.82
C LYS A 433 16.00 -14.38 18.36
N PRO A 434 15.77 -13.40 19.24
CA PRO A 434 15.15 -12.14 18.85
C PRO A 434 16.01 -11.41 17.81
N ALA A 435 15.37 -11.03 16.72
CA ALA A 435 15.91 -10.21 15.64
C ALA A 435 15.00 -8.99 15.45
N TYR A 436 15.49 -7.96 14.79
CA TYR A 436 14.76 -6.71 14.61
C TYR A 436 14.74 -6.30 13.16
N ARG A 437 13.54 -6.02 12.65
CA ARG A 437 13.33 -5.52 11.29
C ARG A 437 12.79 -4.09 11.34
N LEU A 438 13.46 -3.15 10.69
CA LEU A 438 12.96 -1.80 10.55
C LEU A 438 11.82 -1.79 9.53
N GLU A 439 10.64 -1.34 9.94
CA GLU A 439 9.46 -1.28 9.07
C GLU A 439 8.90 0.14 9.03
N ARG A 440 8.44 0.53 7.83
CA ARG A 440 7.76 1.79 7.61
C ARG A 440 6.36 1.75 8.20
N LEU A 441 6.01 2.76 8.99
CA LEU A 441 4.70 2.84 9.64
C LEU A 441 3.61 3.35 8.68
N PRO A 442 2.35 2.88 8.82
CA PRO A 442 1.22 3.41 8.04
C PRO A 442 1.05 4.92 8.16
N ARG A 443 1.20 5.48 9.38
CA ARG A 443 1.12 6.94 9.63
C ARG A 443 2.17 7.73 8.84
N THR A 444 3.34 7.15 8.62
CA THR A 444 4.44 7.77 7.85
C THR A 444 4.11 7.80 6.36
N ARG A 445 3.41 6.79 5.84
CA ARG A 445 2.86 6.85 4.46
C ARG A 445 1.81 7.95 4.34
N SER A 446 0.85 7.99 5.25
CA SER A 446 -0.20 8.99 5.24
C SER A 446 0.35 10.42 5.34
N LEU A 447 1.42 10.64 6.12
CA LEU A 447 2.10 11.92 6.22
C LEU A 447 2.78 12.33 4.90
N GLU A 448 3.60 11.45 4.30
CA GLU A 448 4.26 11.75 3.03
C GLU A 448 3.25 12.04 1.91
N GLU A 449 2.16 11.27 1.84
CA GLU A 449 1.08 11.52 0.89
C GLU A 449 0.36 12.85 1.13
N ARG A 450 0.20 13.25 2.40
CA ARG A 450 -0.41 14.53 2.75
C ARG A 450 0.47 15.69 2.31
N LEU A 451 1.76 15.65 2.63
CA LEU A 451 2.74 16.66 2.21
C LEU A 451 2.81 16.77 0.67
N ALA A 452 2.85 15.63 -0.02
CA ALA A 452 2.81 15.60 -1.48
C ALA A 452 1.50 16.16 -2.07
N ARG A 453 0.36 15.98 -1.40
CA ARG A 453 -0.93 16.57 -1.80
C ARG A 453 -0.96 18.07 -1.56
N GLU A 454 -0.51 18.55 -0.41
CA GLU A 454 -0.47 19.98 -0.06
C GLU A 454 0.32 20.77 -1.10
N ASP A 455 1.48 20.25 -1.48
CA ASP A 455 2.32 20.81 -2.53
C ASP A 455 1.68 20.88 -3.91
N ARG A 456 1.03 19.81 -4.33
CA ARG A 456 0.29 19.78 -5.60
C ARG A 456 -0.88 20.76 -5.57
N ASN A 457 -1.60 20.82 -4.45
CA ASN A 457 -2.73 21.72 -4.27
C ASN A 457 -2.29 23.17 -4.27
N TRP A 458 -1.08 23.48 -3.79
CA TRP A 458 -0.52 24.82 -3.87
C TRP A 458 -0.34 25.27 -5.32
N VAL A 459 0.27 24.44 -6.17
CA VAL A 459 0.43 24.74 -7.61
C VAL A 459 -0.93 24.95 -8.27
N LEU A 460 -1.89 24.03 -8.03
CA LEU A 460 -3.25 24.17 -8.53
C LEU A 460 -3.94 25.45 -8.03
N GLY A 461 -3.73 25.82 -6.78
CA GLY A 461 -4.27 27.03 -6.16
C GLY A 461 -3.76 28.30 -6.84
N GLN A 462 -2.47 28.39 -7.16
CA GLN A 462 -1.91 29.50 -7.94
C GLN A 462 -2.57 29.57 -9.33
N MET A 463 -2.79 28.44 -9.97
CA MET A 463 -3.41 28.41 -11.29
C MET A 463 -4.91 28.75 -11.25
N ASP A 464 -5.61 28.41 -10.18
CA ASP A 464 -6.98 28.84 -9.92
C ASP A 464 -7.08 30.36 -9.74
N THR A 465 -6.03 31.03 -9.24
CA THR A 465 -6.03 32.50 -9.17
C THR A 465 -6.08 33.15 -10.55
N LEU A 466 -5.41 32.58 -11.57
CA LEU A 466 -5.49 33.07 -12.96
C LEU A 466 -6.89 32.94 -13.53
N VAL A 467 -7.53 31.78 -13.31
CA VAL A 467 -8.89 31.52 -13.82
C VAL A 467 -9.90 32.44 -13.16
N LYS A 468 -9.78 32.69 -11.85
CA LYS A 468 -10.64 33.66 -11.16
C LYS A 468 -10.42 35.08 -11.68
N ALA A 469 -9.16 35.44 -11.94
CA ALA A 469 -8.79 36.75 -12.44
C ALA A 469 -9.30 37.06 -13.84
N PHE A 470 -9.56 36.04 -14.66
CA PHE A 470 -10.20 36.22 -15.95
C PHE A 470 -11.57 36.91 -15.84
N HIS A 471 -12.30 36.65 -14.74
CA HIS A 471 -13.61 37.26 -14.46
C HIS A 471 -13.53 38.61 -13.72
N GLU A 472 -12.33 39.10 -13.41
CA GLU A 472 -12.14 40.38 -12.72
C GLU A 472 -12.25 41.56 -13.69
N THR A 473 -12.83 42.68 -13.23
CA THR A 473 -12.85 43.94 -13.99
C THR A 473 -11.46 44.57 -14.06
N PRO A 474 -11.17 45.42 -15.06
CA PRO A 474 -9.90 46.15 -15.12
C PRO A 474 -9.58 46.96 -13.85
N GLU A 475 -10.59 47.49 -13.13
CA GLU A 475 -10.36 48.15 -11.84
C GLU A 475 -9.98 47.17 -10.72
N GLN A 476 -10.55 45.97 -10.71
CA GLN A 476 -10.24 44.93 -9.73
C GLN A 476 -8.80 44.42 -9.92
N THR A 477 -8.39 44.14 -11.15
CA THR A 477 -7.02 43.72 -11.48
C THR A 477 -5.98 44.79 -11.12
N LYS A 478 -6.31 46.08 -11.28
CA LYS A 478 -5.41 47.20 -10.91
C LYS A 478 -5.15 47.31 -9.40
N LYS A 479 -6.04 46.77 -8.55
CA LYS A 479 -5.86 46.76 -7.08
C LYS A 479 -4.80 45.75 -6.62
N ARG A 480 -4.45 44.76 -7.44
CA ARG A 480 -3.36 43.81 -7.14
C ARG A 480 -1.99 44.50 -7.09
N PRO A 481 -1.01 43.99 -6.33
CA PRO A 481 0.36 44.49 -6.34
C PRO A 481 0.96 44.51 -7.77
N ALA A 482 1.82 45.48 -8.08
CA ALA A 482 2.42 45.61 -9.42
C ALA A 482 3.29 44.40 -9.83
N ARG A 483 3.85 43.69 -8.86
CA ARG A 483 4.66 42.47 -9.06
C ARG A 483 3.83 41.17 -9.05
N ASP A 484 2.51 41.25 -8.89
CA ASP A 484 1.63 40.09 -8.91
C ASP A 484 1.61 39.47 -10.32
N PRO A 485 2.01 38.19 -10.50
CA PRO A 485 2.01 37.52 -11.79
C PRO A 485 0.66 37.56 -12.50
N VAL A 486 -0.44 37.54 -11.74
CA VAL A 486 -1.80 37.57 -12.28
C VAL A 486 -2.13 38.94 -12.86
N ARG A 487 -1.69 40.02 -12.20
CA ARG A 487 -1.86 41.39 -12.72
C ARG A 487 -1.10 41.58 -14.02
N GLN A 488 0.13 41.06 -14.10
CA GLN A 488 0.95 41.13 -15.31
C GLN A 488 0.28 40.37 -16.46
N ALA A 489 -0.15 39.13 -16.21
CA ALA A 489 -0.85 38.29 -17.18
C ALA A 489 -2.11 38.95 -17.76
N MET A 490 -2.93 39.58 -16.91
CA MET A 490 -4.17 40.25 -17.35
C MET A 490 -3.94 41.57 -18.10
N GLY A 491 -2.74 42.15 -17.99
CA GLY A 491 -2.36 43.39 -18.68
C GLY A 491 -1.87 43.20 -20.12
N ASN A 492 -1.53 41.98 -20.51
CA ASN A 492 -1.06 41.63 -21.85
C ASN A 492 -2.14 40.87 -22.64
N SER A 493 -2.47 41.32 -23.85
CA SER A 493 -3.55 40.73 -24.66
C SER A 493 -3.32 39.26 -25.01
N SER A 494 -2.09 38.90 -25.38
CA SER A 494 -1.72 37.50 -25.70
C SER A 494 -1.79 36.60 -24.47
N GLN A 495 -1.30 37.07 -23.32
CA GLN A 495 -1.35 36.31 -22.07
C GLN A 495 -2.80 36.15 -21.57
N ARG A 496 -3.63 37.17 -21.73
CA ARG A 496 -5.06 37.12 -21.41
C ARG A 496 -5.81 36.09 -22.26
N LEU A 497 -5.55 36.04 -23.57
CA LEU A 497 -6.09 35.00 -24.44
C LEU A 497 -5.65 33.60 -23.99
N ALA A 498 -4.38 33.44 -23.63
CA ALA A 498 -3.87 32.16 -23.14
C ALA A 498 -4.55 31.73 -21.82
N VAL A 499 -4.82 32.67 -20.91
CA VAL A 499 -5.58 32.40 -19.67
C VAL A 499 -7.05 32.08 -19.96
N GLU A 500 -7.69 32.75 -20.93
CA GLU A 500 -9.05 32.41 -21.38
C GLU A 500 -9.13 30.96 -21.87
N LEU A 501 -8.21 30.56 -22.74
CA LEU A 501 -8.16 29.20 -23.27
C LEU A 501 -7.81 28.17 -22.20
N TYR A 502 -6.96 28.54 -21.23
CA TYR A 502 -6.67 27.73 -20.06
C TYR A 502 -7.90 27.52 -19.17
N ALA A 503 -8.77 28.53 -19.04
CA ALA A 503 -10.01 28.43 -18.27
C ALA A 503 -11.02 27.42 -18.86
N LEU A 504 -10.87 27.03 -20.13
CA LEU A 504 -11.67 25.96 -20.76
C LEU A 504 -11.30 24.56 -20.25
N LEU A 505 -10.13 24.39 -19.60
CA LEU A 505 -9.71 23.11 -19.05
C LEU A 505 -10.51 22.75 -17.80
N THR A 506 -11.05 21.53 -17.80
CA THR A 506 -11.73 20.95 -16.64
C THR A 506 -10.77 20.84 -15.43
N PRO A 507 -11.30 20.82 -14.19
CA PRO A 507 -10.46 20.62 -13.01
C PRO A 507 -9.61 19.34 -13.07
N SER A 508 -10.12 18.26 -13.66
CA SER A 508 -9.37 17.02 -13.85
C SER A 508 -8.24 17.17 -14.88
N GLN A 509 -8.45 17.90 -15.97
CA GLN A 509 -7.39 18.22 -16.94
C GLN A 509 -6.29 19.08 -16.33
N ARG A 510 -6.65 20.06 -15.47
CA ARG A 510 -5.66 20.90 -14.76
C ARG A 510 -4.88 20.10 -13.71
N ALA A 511 -5.55 19.24 -12.96
CA ALA A 511 -4.91 18.30 -12.04
C ALA A 511 -3.96 17.35 -12.76
N MET A 512 -4.39 16.81 -13.91
CA MET A 512 -3.56 15.98 -14.78
C MET A 512 -2.34 16.76 -15.26
N MET A 513 -2.49 18.02 -15.68
CA MET A 513 -1.36 18.84 -16.12
C MET A 513 -0.30 19.05 -15.03
N VAL A 514 -0.66 19.15 -13.75
CA VAL A 514 0.35 19.22 -12.67
C VAL A 514 1.09 17.89 -12.50
N GLU A 515 0.45 16.77 -12.83
CA GLU A 515 1.05 15.43 -12.74
C GLU A 515 1.90 15.07 -13.97
N THR A 516 1.40 15.39 -15.16
CA THR A 516 2.01 15.08 -16.47
C THR A 516 2.81 16.23 -17.06
N HIS A 517 2.79 17.41 -16.42
CA HIS A 517 3.38 18.69 -16.89
C HIS A 517 2.82 19.21 -18.20
N ARG A 518 1.84 18.52 -18.79
CA ARG A 518 1.27 18.87 -20.09
C ARG A 518 -0.17 18.38 -20.21
N VAL A 519 -1.03 19.20 -20.80
CA VAL A 519 -2.38 18.81 -21.23
C VAL A 519 -2.71 19.44 -22.57
N ARG A 520 -3.46 18.73 -23.41
CA ARG A 520 -3.85 19.17 -24.74
C ARG A 520 -5.27 19.70 -24.77
N LEU A 521 -5.48 20.77 -25.54
CA LEU A 521 -6.79 21.36 -25.83
C LEU A 521 -7.04 21.30 -27.35
N PRO A 522 -7.98 20.48 -27.83
CA PRO A 522 -8.29 20.39 -29.27
C PRO A 522 -8.78 21.72 -29.85
N VAL A 523 -8.17 22.15 -30.96
CA VAL A 523 -8.54 23.42 -31.63
C VAL A 523 -9.93 23.34 -32.26
N ALA A 524 -10.36 22.14 -32.69
CA ALA A 524 -11.68 21.92 -33.27
C ALA A 524 -12.83 22.47 -32.41
N GLY A 525 -12.70 22.38 -31.07
CA GLY A 525 -13.72 22.81 -30.12
C GLY A 525 -13.74 24.31 -29.81
N LEU A 526 -12.83 25.10 -30.40
CA LEU A 526 -12.75 26.54 -30.15
C LEU A 526 -13.73 27.34 -31.02
N THR A 527 -14.14 28.50 -30.52
CA THR A 527 -15.00 29.43 -31.29
C THR A 527 -14.23 30.06 -32.46
N GLY A 528 -14.96 30.59 -33.45
CA GLY A 528 -14.35 31.31 -34.57
C GLY A 528 -13.46 32.48 -34.11
N ALA A 529 -13.91 33.27 -33.13
CA ALA A 529 -13.15 34.39 -32.58
C ALA A 529 -11.84 33.94 -31.91
N GLN A 530 -11.88 32.84 -31.15
CA GLN A 530 -10.68 32.27 -30.53
C GLN A 530 -9.69 31.74 -31.58
N LYS A 531 -10.18 31.08 -32.64
CA LYS A 531 -9.34 30.62 -33.75
C LYS A 531 -8.68 31.79 -34.49
N THR A 532 -9.41 32.88 -34.74
CA THR A 532 -8.85 34.11 -35.33
C THR A 532 -7.78 34.74 -34.44
N ALA A 533 -7.98 34.76 -33.12
CA ALA A 533 -6.99 35.29 -32.19
C ALA A 533 -5.72 34.42 -32.09
N LEU A 534 -5.84 33.11 -32.32
CA LEU A 534 -4.73 32.16 -32.34
C LEU A 534 -3.96 32.11 -33.67
N ALA A 535 -4.54 32.64 -34.74
CA ALA A 535 -3.97 32.67 -36.10
C ALA A 535 -2.46 32.97 -36.16
N PRO A 536 -1.94 33.98 -35.43
CA PRO A 536 -0.51 34.32 -35.50
C PRO A 536 0.42 33.20 -35.01
N LEU A 537 -0.05 32.33 -34.10
CA LEU A 537 0.74 31.21 -33.56
C LEU A 537 0.85 30.05 -34.57
N PHE A 538 -0.07 29.94 -35.54
CA PHE A 538 -0.14 28.81 -36.47
C PHE A 538 0.49 29.08 -37.83
N TYR A 539 0.39 30.31 -38.35
CA TYR A 539 0.80 30.60 -39.73
C TYR A 539 1.48 31.96 -39.93
N GLN A 540 2.09 32.54 -38.88
CA GLN A 540 2.88 33.78 -38.92
C GLN A 540 2.15 34.94 -39.63
N GLY A 541 1.38 35.72 -38.86
CA GLY A 541 0.95 37.05 -39.32
C GLY A 541 2.14 37.99 -39.53
N ASP A 542 1.94 39.10 -40.24
CA ASP A 542 2.91 40.08 -40.78
C ASP A 542 4.05 40.62 -39.85
N THR A 543 4.15 40.16 -38.61
CA THR A 543 5.15 40.52 -37.59
C THR A 543 6.64 40.38 -37.98
N PHE A 544 7.00 39.74 -39.09
CA PHE A 544 8.38 39.72 -39.62
C PHE A 544 8.64 40.75 -40.73
N LYS A 545 7.60 41.41 -41.28
CA LYS A 545 7.79 42.46 -42.30
C LYS A 545 8.23 43.80 -41.72
N GLU A 546 8.02 44.03 -40.43
CA GLU A 546 8.29 45.32 -39.79
C GLU A 546 9.69 45.42 -39.13
N ASN A 547 10.50 44.36 -39.19
CA ASN A 547 11.86 44.38 -38.63
C ASN A 547 12.92 43.89 -39.65
N PRO A 548 13.39 44.76 -40.57
CA PRO A 548 14.29 44.40 -41.66
C PRO A 548 15.72 44.04 -41.25
N GLU A 549 16.08 44.13 -39.97
CA GLU A 549 17.40 43.68 -39.48
C GLU A 549 17.49 42.16 -39.31
N MET A 550 16.40 41.42 -39.57
CA MET A 550 16.41 39.97 -39.79
C MET A 550 16.30 39.62 -41.29
N ILE A 551 17.14 40.23 -42.11
CA ILE A 551 17.42 39.80 -43.49
C ILE A 551 18.69 38.93 -43.48
N PRO A 552 18.78 37.85 -44.29
CA PRO A 552 19.87 36.89 -44.21
C PRO A 552 21.22 37.56 -44.51
N SER A 553 22.26 37.22 -43.74
CA SER A 553 23.63 37.44 -44.22
C SER A 553 23.85 36.57 -45.46
N GLU A 554 24.67 37.04 -46.41
CA GLU A 554 24.97 36.38 -47.70
C GLU A 554 25.56 34.95 -47.57
N ASN A 555 25.74 34.45 -46.34
CA ASN A 555 26.30 33.13 -46.05
C ASN A 555 25.26 32.06 -45.65
N GLY A 556 23.96 32.34 -45.79
CA GLY A 556 22.94 31.28 -45.77
C GLY A 556 22.69 30.59 -44.42
N GLU A 557 22.99 31.23 -43.30
CA GLU A 557 22.61 30.73 -41.97
C GLU A 557 21.78 31.79 -41.21
N LEU A 558 20.72 31.29 -40.54
CA LEU A 558 19.83 31.94 -39.58
C LEU A 558 18.54 32.60 -40.12
N ALA A 559 17.66 31.78 -40.69
CA ALA A 559 16.27 31.80 -40.22
C ALA A 559 16.20 30.93 -38.94
N MET A 560 15.20 31.12 -38.07
CA MET A 560 14.87 30.08 -37.07
C MET A 560 14.36 28.84 -37.83
N ASP A 561 15.30 28.04 -38.33
CA ASP A 561 15.10 26.79 -39.08
C ASP A 561 14.22 25.86 -38.24
N GLY A 562 12.98 25.62 -38.65
CA GLY A 562 12.14 24.71 -37.86
C GLY A 562 10.64 24.84 -38.00
N VAL A 563 10.11 26.06 -38.11
CA VAL A 563 8.68 26.30 -37.94
C VAL A 563 7.92 26.09 -39.25
N THR A 564 7.26 24.94 -39.38
CA THR A 564 6.37 24.69 -40.52
C THR A 564 5.00 25.33 -40.25
N PRO A 565 4.56 26.33 -41.03
CA PRO A 565 3.27 26.97 -40.82
C PRO A 565 2.12 26.00 -41.10
N ILE A 566 1.07 26.06 -40.28
CA ILE A 566 -0.13 25.23 -40.41
C ILE A 566 -1.25 26.09 -41.00
N PRO A 567 -1.73 25.79 -42.23
CA PRO A 567 -2.78 26.59 -42.86
C PRO A 567 -4.08 26.62 -42.03
N PRO A 568 -4.89 27.69 -42.13
CA PRO A 568 -6.16 27.82 -41.41
C PRO A 568 -7.07 26.59 -41.54
N GLY A 569 -7.19 26.03 -42.75
CA GLY A 569 -8.02 24.84 -43.02
C GLY A 569 -7.54 23.54 -42.39
N LYS A 570 -6.32 23.52 -41.81
CA LYS A 570 -5.77 22.37 -41.08
C LYS A 570 -5.75 22.56 -39.57
N MET A 571 -6.04 23.76 -39.05
CA MET A 571 -6.03 24.05 -37.61
C MET A 571 -6.94 23.11 -36.81
N ASP A 572 -8.11 22.76 -37.34
CA ASP A 572 -9.09 21.92 -36.64
C ASP A 572 -8.61 20.49 -36.38
N ARG A 573 -7.55 20.04 -37.07
CA ARG A 573 -6.94 18.72 -36.86
C ARG A 573 -5.84 18.74 -35.80
N THR A 574 -5.67 19.86 -35.10
CA THR A 574 -4.56 20.07 -34.17
C THR A 574 -5.03 20.38 -32.75
N SER A 575 -4.08 20.42 -31.82
CA SER A 575 -4.33 20.76 -30.41
C SER A 575 -3.32 21.78 -29.90
N LEU A 576 -3.77 22.70 -29.04
CA LEU A 576 -2.88 23.50 -28.20
C LEU A 576 -2.36 22.65 -27.05
N SER A 577 -1.13 22.93 -26.59
CA SER A 577 -0.57 22.32 -25.40
C SER A 577 -0.44 23.36 -24.29
N PHE A 578 -0.97 23.06 -23.11
CA PHE A 578 -0.64 23.79 -21.89
C PHE A 578 0.41 23.02 -21.13
N GLU A 579 1.44 23.72 -20.67
CA GLU A 579 2.62 23.12 -20.06
C GLU A 579 3.00 23.84 -18.77
N VAL A 580 3.39 23.06 -17.75
CA VAL A 580 3.93 23.57 -16.49
C VAL A 580 5.41 23.22 -16.43
N MET A 581 6.25 24.24 -16.54
CA MET A 581 7.70 24.09 -16.37
C MET A 581 8.09 24.55 -14.97
N VAL A 582 8.89 23.75 -14.28
CA VAL A 582 9.43 24.11 -12.97
C VAL A 582 10.90 24.46 -13.15
N PHE A 583 11.23 25.72 -12.93
CA PHE A 583 12.59 26.22 -12.94
C PHE A 583 13.20 26.04 -11.56
N GLN A 584 14.29 25.26 -11.49
CA GLN A 584 15.18 25.22 -10.35
C GLN A 584 16.44 25.99 -10.74
N GLY A 585 16.61 27.20 -10.20
CA GLY A 585 17.88 27.91 -10.31
C GLY A 585 18.90 27.29 -9.35
N ASN A 586 20.17 27.26 -9.74
CA ASN A 586 21.25 26.94 -8.78
C ASN A 586 21.35 28.03 -7.69
N ASP A 587 21.04 29.29 -8.03
CA ASP A 587 21.21 30.48 -7.18
C ASP A 587 19.97 31.40 -7.13
N SER A 588 18.80 30.91 -7.56
CA SER A 588 17.55 31.70 -7.57
C SER A 588 16.41 30.91 -6.95
N PRO A 589 15.49 31.57 -6.20
CA PRO A 589 14.31 30.90 -5.67
C PRO A 589 13.60 30.20 -6.82
N GLY A 590 13.24 28.94 -6.61
CA GLY A 590 12.56 28.16 -7.63
C GLY A 590 11.36 28.93 -8.16
N ALA A 591 10.93 28.64 -9.38
CA ALA A 591 9.73 29.22 -9.94
C ALA A 591 9.03 28.16 -10.79
N PHE A 592 7.75 28.34 -11.07
CA PHE A 592 7.11 27.58 -12.12
C PHE A 592 6.41 28.51 -13.10
N SER A 593 6.49 28.18 -14.39
CA SER A 593 5.84 28.90 -15.47
C SER A 593 4.77 28.03 -16.07
N LEU A 594 3.63 28.67 -16.33
CA LEU A 594 2.56 28.11 -17.13
C LEU A 594 2.64 28.71 -18.53
N SER A 595 2.67 27.87 -19.56
CA SER A 595 2.77 28.30 -20.95
C SER A 595 1.77 27.57 -21.83
N MET A 596 1.29 28.24 -22.87
CA MET A 596 0.50 27.67 -23.95
C MET A 596 1.36 27.61 -25.21
N LEU A 597 1.37 26.49 -25.91
CA LEU A 597 2.09 26.30 -27.15
C LEU A 597 1.15 25.80 -28.25
N ALA A 598 1.31 26.39 -29.44
CA ALA A 598 0.76 25.84 -30.66
C ALA A 598 1.67 24.69 -31.18
N PRO A 599 1.14 23.82 -32.05
CA PRO A 599 1.89 22.73 -32.69
C PRO A 599 3.16 23.17 -33.43
N THR A 600 3.20 24.43 -33.86
CA THR A 600 4.34 25.07 -34.52
C THR A 600 5.53 25.29 -33.57
N GLY A 601 5.35 25.11 -32.26
CA GLY A 601 6.31 25.47 -31.22
C GLY A 601 6.23 26.93 -30.78
N ILE A 602 5.46 27.77 -31.49
CA ILE A 602 5.20 29.15 -31.09
C ILE A 602 4.17 29.15 -29.96
N GLY A 603 4.44 29.89 -28.89
CA GLY A 603 3.60 29.90 -27.71
C GLY A 603 3.50 31.24 -27.03
N THR A 604 2.72 31.27 -25.96
CA THR A 604 2.56 32.41 -25.07
C THR A 604 2.66 31.92 -23.64
N GLN A 605 3.50 32.59 -22.85
CA GLN A 605 3.57 32.36 -21.41
C GLN A 605 2.35 32.98 -20.73
N LEU A 606 1.65 32.22 -19.90
CA LEU A 606 0.50 32.73 -19.14
C LEU A 606 0.99 33.55 -17.94
N ALA A 607 1.80 32.93 -17.09
CA ALA A 607 2.38 33.55 -15.91
C ALA A 607 3.57 32.73 -15.39
N THR A 608 4.50 33.40 -14.72
CA THR A 608 5.51 32.76 -13.87
C THR A 608 5.18 33.05 -12.42
N PHE A 609 5.02 32.00 -11.64
CA PHE A 609 4.86 32.10 -10.20
C PHE A 609 6.20 31.82 -9.54
N PRO A 610 6.65 32.67 -8.60
CA PRO A 610 7.73 32.25 -7.72
C PRO A 610 7.29 30.99 -6.97
N ALA A 611 8.23 30.10 -6.66
CA ALA A 611 7.99 29.02 -5.72
C ALA A 611 7.50 29.59 -4.39
N PRO A 612 6.87 28.78 -3.54
CA PRO A 612 6.42 29.26 -2.24
C PRO A 612 7.61 29.88 -1.50
N ASP A 613 7.39 31.01 -0.83
CA ASP A 613 8.43 31.72 -0.06
C ASP A 613 9.02 30.88 1.09
N ALA A 614 8.41 29.72 1.39
CA ALA A 614 8.86 28.77 2.40
C ALA A 614 8.48 27.33 2.04
N PHE A 615 9.30 26.36 2.45
CA PHE A 615 8.88 24.95 2.43
C PHE A 615 7.63 24.71 3.28
N ALA A 616 6.90 23.63 3.00
CA ALA A 616 5.74 23.19 3.79
C ALA A 616 6.07 22.93 5.27
N LEU A 617 7.34 22.65 5.59
CA LEU A 617 7.84 22.40 6.94
C LEU A 617 8.84 23.49 7.34
N PRO A 618 8.89 23.91 8.61
CA PRO A 618 9.85 24.91 9.09
C PRO A 618 11.32 24.42 8.98
N PRO A 619 12.31 25.33 9.09
CA PRO A 619 13.73 24.96 9.04
C PRO A 619 14.18 24.11 10.23
N HIS A 620 13.45 24.15 11.35
CA HIS A 620 13.72 23.29 12.50
C HIS A 620 12.45 22.96 13.28
N GLY A 621 12.52 21.89 14.07
CA GLY A 621 11.38 21.31 14.78
C GLY A 621 11.11 19.87 14.32
N ASP A 622 10.51 19.06 15.19
CA ASP A 622 10.20 17.67 14.86
C ASP A 622 9.15 17.64 13.73
N PRO A 623 9.49 17.13 12.53
CA PRO A 623 8.62 17.21 11.36
C PRO A 623 7.38 16.30 11.45
N TYR A 624 7.31 15.44 12.47
CA TYR A 624 6.27 14.43 12.61
C TYR A 624 5.17 14.82 13.59
N ASN A 625 5.51 15.59 14.62
CA ASN A 625 4.57 16.05 15.64
C ASN A 625 4.54 17.58 15.80
N GLY A 626 5.44 18.33 15.15
CA GLY A 626 5.51 19.78 15.20
C GLY A 626 6.12 20.34 16.49
N THR A 627 6.81 19.51 17.28
CA THR A 627 7.44 19.98 18.54
C THR A 627 8.58 20.94 18.21
N PRO A 628 8.59 22.16 18.76
CA PRO A 628 9.66 23.12 18.53
C PRO A 628 10.95 22.68 19.23
N VAL A 629 12.10 23.11 18.71
CA VAL A 629 13.40 22.84 19.33
C VAL A 629 13.63 23.84 20.47
N ALA A 630 14.07 23.34 21.63
CA ALA A 630 14.52 24.21 22.71
C ALA A 630 15.91 24.81 22.39
N GLU A 631 16.06 26.13 22.53
CA GLU A 631 17.34 26.81 22.22
C GLU A 631 18.47 26.46 23.21
N ARG A 632 18.16 25.85 24.36
CA ARG A 632 19.16 25.51 25.39
C ARG A 632 20.10 24.41 24.90
N ASN A 633 21.40 24.59 25.16
CA ASN A 633 22.46 23.62 24.85
C ASN A 633 22.64 23.33 23.35
N LEU A 634 22.24 24.24 22.47
CA LEU A 634 22.58 24.16 21.05
C LEU A 634 24.02 24.65 20.80
N PRO A 635 24.73 24.07 19.82
CA PRO A 635 26.06 24.54 19.45
C PRO A 635 26.03 25.95 18.84
N GLU A 636 27.00 26.77 19.22
CA GLU A 636 27.08 28.17 18.78
C GLU A 636 28.09 28.41 17.64
N THR A 637 28.82 27.39 17.22
CA THR A 637 29.88 27.51 16.20
C THR A 637 29.33 27.32 14.78
N VAL A 638 29.94 28.02 13.81
CA VAL A 638 29.66 27.84 12.38
C VAL A 638 30.62 26.78 11.83
N PHE A 639 30.11 25.86 11.00
CA PHE A 639 30.88 24.75 10.46
C PHE A 639 31.10 24.96 8.96
N THR A 640 32.36 24.91 8.52
CA THR A 640 32.74 25.08 7.12
C THR A 640 33.03 23.71 6.52
N GLY A 641 32.54 23.45 5.32
CA GLY A 641 32.74 22.17 4.63
C GLY A 641 32.18 22.24 3.21
N ALA A 642 32.81 21.51 2.30
CA ALA A 642 32.39 21.49 0.89
C ALA A 642 31.03 20.82 0.73
N THR A 643 30.78 19.74 1.48
CA THR A 643 29.51 19.00 1.46
C THR A 643 28.75 19.12 2.78
N LEU A 644 27.44 18.86 2.76
CA LEU A 644 26.63 18.76 3.98
C LEU A 644 27.19 17.68 4.93
N ALA A 645 27.62 16.54 4.40
CA ALA A 645 28.20 15.47 5.20
C ALA A 645 29.46 15.92 5.95
N ASP A 646 30.35 16.68 5.30
CA ASP A 646 31.54 17.28 5.96
C ASP A 646 31.14 18.21 7.10
N ARG A 647 30.14 19.08 6.86
CA ARG A 647 29.62 20.01 7.87
C ARG A 647 29.02 19.26 9.07
N LEU A 648 28.22 18.23 8.82
CA LEU A 648 27.61 17.37 9.83
C LEU A 648 28.64 16.55 10.62
N LYS A 649 29.70 16.08 9.96
CA LYS A 649 30.81 15.39 10.61
C LYS A 649 31.56 16.30 11.57
N GLN A 650 31.91 17.51 11.14
CA GLN A 650 32.54 18.50 12.01
C GLN A 650 31.65 18.89 13.18
N LEU A 651 30.34 19.01 12.93
CA LEU A 651 29.36 19.24 13.98
C LEU A 651 29.40 18.13 15.03
N ALA A 652 29.38 16.85 14.63
CA ALA A 652 29.50 15.72 15.53
C ALA A 652 30.84 15.72 16.30
N GLU A 653 31.95 15.98 15.62
CA GLU A 653 33.29 15.94 16.20
C GLU A 653 33.53 17.05 17.24
N LYS A 654 33.13 18.29 16.91
CA LYS A 654 33.34 19.48 17.75
C LYS A 654 32.36 19.55 18.92
N THR A 655 31.13 19.06 18.75
CA THR A 655 30.12 19.08 19.82
C THR A 655 30.15 17.81 20.67
N GLY A 656 30.73 16.72 20.15
CA GLY A 656 30.65 15.39 20.75
C GLY A 656 29.26 14.75 20.67
N ARG A 657 28.27 15.44 20.07
CA ARG A 657 26.89 14.98 19.99
C ARG A 657 26.69 14.01 18.82
N PRO A 658 25.85 12.98 18.97
CA PRO A 658 25.48 12.12 17.85
C PRO A 658 24.73 12.90 16.77
N VAL A 659 25.09 12.68 15.50
CA VAL A 659 24.41 13.28 14.35
C VAL A 659 23.88 12.16 13.47
N VAL A 660 22.60 12.25 13.08
CA VAL A 660 21.97 11.32 12.14
C VAL A 660 21.20 12.12 11.09
N ALA A 661 21.44 11.84 9.80
CA ALA A 661 20.77 12.51 8.70
C ALA A 661 20.33 11.52 7.62
N ASP A 662 19.29 11.88 6.85
CA ASP A 662 19.03 11.18 5.59
C ASP A 662 20.00 11.63 4.49
N PHE A 663 20.04 10.87 3.40
CA PHE A 663 20.93 11.17 2.28
C PHE A 663 20.29 10.80 0.95
N TYR A 664 20.50 11.63 -0.05
CA TYR A 664 20.00 11.45 -1.40
C TYR A 664 21.13 11.70 -2.39
N ARG A 665 21.30 10.80 -3.37
CA ARG A 665 22.31 10.96 -4.42
C ARG A 665 21.81 11.87 -5.53
N SER A 666 20.50 11.93 -5.75
CA SER A 666 19.90 12.85 -6.71
C SER A 666 19.94 14.29 -6.17
N ARG A 667 20.08 15.25 -7.08
CA ARG A 667 20.12 16.68 -6.74
C ARG A 667 18.84 17.11 -6.00
N PRO A 668 18.91 18.16 -5.15
CA PRO A 668 17.73 18.76 -4.54
C PRO A 668 16.67 19.16 -5.56
N VAL A 669 15.42 18.84 -5.25
CA VAL A 669 14.24 19.28 -6.03
C VAL A 669 13.84 20.71 -5.64
N HIS A 670 14.24 21.17 -4.47
CA HIS A 670 14.08 22.55 -4.05
C HIS A 670 15.28 22.98 -3.21
N VAL A 671 15.72 24.22 -3.39
CA VAL A 671 16.75 24.87 -2.56
C VAL A 671 16.08 26.04 -1.86
N GLY A 672 16.24 26.11 -0.54
CA GLY A 672 15.56 27.11 0.29
C GLY A 672 16.07 28.52 0.09
N SER A 673 15.22 29.51 0.32
CA SER A 673 15.65 30.90 0.34
C SER A 673 16.40 31.22 1.65
N ARG A 674 17.50 31.98 1.54
CA ARG A 674 18.23 32.51 2.71
C ARG A 674 17.39 33.44 3.59
N THR A 675 16.25 33.92 3.09
CA THR A 675 15.28 34.72 3.86
C THR A 675 14.54 33.94 4.93
N GLU A 676 14.59 32.60 4.91
CA GLU A 676 13.89 31.75 5.90
C GLU A 676 14.61 31.63 7.25
N ILE A 677 15.81 32.20 7.38
CA ILE A 677 16.57 32.16 8.64
C ILE A 677 15.90 33.11 9.64
N GLU A 678 15.11 32.55 10.57
CA GLU A 678 14.26 33.31 11.49
C GLU A 678 15.06 34.25 12.42
N LYS A 679 16.28 33.85 12.80
CA LYS A 679 17.17 34.60 13.70
C LYS A 679 18.66 34.35 13.40
N PRO A 680 19.27 34.99 12.40
CA PRO A 680 20.63 34.66 11.90
C PRO A 680 21.76 34.73 12.94
N GLY A 681 21.58 35.41 14.08
CA GLY A 681 22.56 35.46 15.18
C GLY A 681 22.38 34.42 16.29
N SER A 682 21.24 33.71 16.34
CA SER A 682 20.93 32.73 17.38
C SER A 682 21.58 31.36 17.12
N PRO A 683 21.74 30.47 18.12
CA PRO A 683 22.23 29.11 17.91
C PRO A 683 21.39 28.31 16.90
N SER A 684 20.05 28.46 16.95
CA SER A 684 19.15 27.85 15.96
C SER A 684 19.36 28.43 14.57
N GLY A 685 19.50 29.75 14.42
CA GLY A 685 19.75 30.39 13.14
C GLY A 685 21.09 29.98 12.49
N LYS A 686 22.13 29.68 13.30
CA LYS A 686 23.40 29.13 12.80
C LYS A 686 23.25 27.70 12.27
N LEU A 687 22.41 26.88 12.91
CA LEU A 687 22.08 25.54 12.43
C LEU A 687 21.15 25.58 11.20
N ASP A 688 20.22 26.52 11.15
CA ASP A 688 19.40 26.78 9.96
C ASP A 688 20.31 27.17 8.78
N ALA A 689 21.28 28.05 8.99
CA ALA A 689 22.27 28.43 7.98
C ALA A 689 23.16 27.26 7.52
N LEU A 690 23.42 26.28 8.38
CA LEU A 690 24.15 25.06 8.00
C LEU A 690 23.37 24.18 7.01
N CYS A 691 22.03 24.25 7.05
CA CYS A 691 21.12 23.37 6.33
C CYS A 691 20.41 24.02 5.13
N VAL A 692 20.31 25.35 5.09
CA VAL A 692 19.46 26.09 4.14
C VAL A 692 19.84 25.83 2.69
N ASP A 693 21.13 25.82 2.37
CA ASP A 693 21.64 25.66 1.01
C ASP A 693 21.43 24.23 0.47
N ASP A 694 21.24 23.22 1.34
CA ASP A 694 20.92 21.84 0.93
C ASP A 694 19.43 21.47 1.10
N GLY A 695 18.63 22.39 1.66
CA GLY A 695 17.20 22.18 1.91
C GLY A 695 16.89 21.22 3.07
N TYR A 696 17.73 21.16 4.11
CA TYR A 696 17.49 20.31 5.28
C TYR A 696 16.76 21.06 6.40
N LEU A 697 15.94 20.33 7.15
CA LEU A 697 15.47 20.73 8.48
C LEU A 697 16.22 19.93 9.53
N TRP A 698 16.16 20.40 10.77
CA TRP A 698 16.79 19.71 11.88
C TRP A 698 15.96 19.75 13.18
N TRP A 699 16.19 18.77 14.05
CA TRP A 699 15.60 18.73 15.39
C TRP A 699 16.48 17.90 16.34
N THR A 700 16.10 17.86 17.61
CA THR A 700 16.85 17.12 18.63
C THR A 700 16.02 16.00 19.24
N ARG A 701 16.68 14.87 19.55
CA ARG A 701 16.13 13.76 20.33
C ARG A 701 17.10 13.44 21.46
N GLY A 702 16.83 13.96 22.65
CA GLY A 702 17.81 13.96 23.73
C GLY A 702 19.08 14.70 23.29
N GLU A 703 20.23 14.03 23.31
CA GLU A 703 21.50 14.61 22.86
C GLU A 703 21.72 14.50 21.35
N THR A 704 20.99 13.63 20.66
CA THR A 704 21.14 13.40 19.22
C THR A 704 20.57 14.58 18.42
N MET A 705 21.32 15.02 17.41
CA MET A 705 20.84 15.95 16.39
C MET A 705 20.43 15.17 15.14
N LEU A 706 19.19 15.40 14.70
CA LEU A 706 18.56 14.72 13.58
C LEU A 706 18.36 15.73 12.44
N PHE A 707 18.70 15.34 11.23
CA PHE A 707 18.60 16.19 10.03
C PHE A 707 17.83 15.45 8.95
N ARG A 708 16.83 16.08 8.37
CA ARG A 708 16.05 15.48 7.29
C ARG A 708 15.87 16.47 6.17
N LYS A 709 15.97 16.04 4.92
CA LYS A 709 15.65 16.91 3.80
C LYS A 709 14.20 17.38 3.89
N ARG A 710 13.89 18.67 3.75
CA ARG A 710 12.53 19.24 3.97
C ARG A 710 11.49 18.76 2.97
N ASP A 711 11.93 18.43 1.76
CA ASP A 711 11.12 17.95 0.65
C ASP A 711 11.33 16.45 0.37
N TRP A 712 11.76 15.66 1.37
CA TRP A 712 12.12 14.23 1.21
C TRP A 712 11.06 13.41 0.46
N TYR A 713 9.78 13.71 0.67
CA TYR A 713 8.65 13.03 0.04
C TYR A 713 8.56 13.31 -1.47
N ARG A 714 9.10 14.44 -1.95
CA ARG A 714 9.36 14.70 -3.38
C ARG A 714 10.67 14.04 -3.81
N GLN A 715 11.75 14.27 -3.06
CA GLN A 715 13.09 13.81 -3.41
C GLN A 715 13.15 12.30 -3.66
N LYS A 716 12.45 11.50 -2.84
CA LYS A 716 12.33 10.03 -2.99
C LYS A 716 11.84 9.59 -4.38
N ARG A 717 11.07 10.41 -5.09
CA ARG A 717 10.55 10.08 -6.44
C ARG A 717 11.65 10.14 -7.51
N PHE A 718 12.66 10.99 -7.30
CA PHE A 718 13.78 11.16 -8.21
C PHE A 718 14.93 10.21 -7.89
N GLU A 719 14.99 9.72 -6.65
CA GLU A 719 16.05 8.82 -6.22
C GLU A 719 15.94 7.46 -6.93
N VAL A 720 17.08 6.98 -7.44
CA VAL A 720 17.23 5.63 -7.98
C VAL A 720 17.90 4.75 -6.93
N SER A 721 17.41 3.53 -6.74
CA SER A 721 17.95 2.61 -5.74
C SER A 721 19.42 2.29 -6.00
N ASP A 722 20.20 2.14 -4.92
CA ASP A 722 21.62 1.81 -5.03
C ASP A 722 21.81 0.39 -5.59
N THR A 723 20.86 -0.51 -5.34
CA THR A 723 20.81 -1.83 -5.97
C THR A 723 20.81 -1.71 -7.50
N TRP A 724 19.96 -0.85 -8.05
CA TRP A 724 19.92 -0.62 -9.50
C TRP A 724 21.22 0.03 -9.99
N ARG A 725 21.68 1.11 -9.34
CA ARG A 725 22.89 1.85 -9.76
C ARG A 725 24.13 0.96 -9.77
N ARG A 726 24.32 0.14 -8.73
CA ARG A 726 25.46 -0.77 -8.63
C ARG A 726 25.39 -1.90 -9.65
N ALA A 727 24.20 -2.40 -9.97
CA ALA A 727 24.04 -3.38 -11.03
C ALA A 727 24.46 -2.78 -12.38
N SER A 728 24.01 -1.57 -12.69
CA SER A 728 24.39 -0.85 -13.91
C SER A 728 25.90 -0.57 -13.97
N VAL A 729 26.48 -0.03 -12.89
CA VAL A 729 27.92 0.20 -12.76
C VAL A 729 28.69 -1.10 -13.00
N ARG A 730 28.34 -2.19 -12.30
CA ARG A 730 29.02 -3.49 -12.43
C ARG A 730 28.97 -4.00 -13.87
N GLN A 731 27.81 -3.94 -14.51
CA GLN A 731 27.62 -4.41 -15.88
C GLN A 731 28.43 -3.58 -16.88
N LEU A 732 28.43 -2.25 -16.76
CA LEU A 732 29.19 -1.36 -17.64
C LEU A 732 30.71 -1.53 -17.42
N SER A 733 31.16 -1.55 -16.17
CA SER A 733 32.58 -1.70 -15.84
C SER A 733 33.14 -3.07 -16.25
N ALA A 734 32.36 -4.14 -16.16
CA ALA A 734 32.74 -5.47 -16.68
C ALA A 734 33.00 -5.50 -18.19
N ARG A 735 32.50 -4.50 -18.94
CA ARG A 735 32.70 -4.34 -20.38
C ARG A 735 33.54 -3.11 -20.72
N ASP A 736 34.34 -2.60 -19.78
CA ASP A 736 35.17 -1.41 -19.95
C ASP A 736 34.38 -0.17 -20.44
N GLY A 737 33.15 -0.02 -19.93
CA GLY A 737 32.23 1.06 -20.29
C GLY A 737 31.62 0.96 -21.69
N LYS A 738 31.74 -0.19 -22.38
CA LYS A 738 31.04 -0.43 -23.65
C LYS A 738 29.53 -0.56 -23.39
N PHE A 739 28.76 0.40 -23.94
CA PHE A 739 27.30 0.45 -23.85
C PHE A 739 26.66 -0.42 -24.94
N ILE A 740 25.72 -1.29 -24.57
CA ILE A 740 25.04 -2.20 -25.50
C ILE A 740 23.52 -2.04 -25.37
N ALA A 741 22.77 -2.58 -26.34
CA ALA A 741 21.32 -2.41 -26.36
C ALA A 741 20.61 -2.95 -25.10
N ALA A 742 21.11 -4.04 -24.51
CA ALA A 742 20.60 -4.60 -23.27
C ALA A 742 20.66 -3.63 -22.06
N ASP A 743 21.54 -2.62 -22.08
CA ASP A 743 21.64 -1.60 -21.02
C ASP A 743 20.44 -0.64 -20.98
N LEU A 744 19.67 -0.58 -22.07
CA LEU A 744 18.45 0.22 -22.15
C LEU A 744 17.27 -0.44 -21.42
N GLN A 745 17.31 -1.77 -21.22
CA GLN A 745 16.20 -2.49 -20.58
C GLN A 745 16.04 -2.15 -19.09
N PRO A 746 17.11 -2.07 -18.26
CA PRO A 746 16.99 -1.59 -16.89
C PRO A 746 16.51 -0.13 -16.79
N LEU A 747 16.85 0.72 -17.77
CA LEU A 747 16.38 2.11 -17.84
C LEU A 747 14.87 2.20 -18.12
N ALA A 748 14.33 1.30 -18.96
CA ALA A 748 12.91 1.22 -19.25
C ALA A 748 12.02 0.88 -18.03
N GLN A 749 12.62 0.38 -16.94
CA GLN A 749 11.94 0.08 -15.68
C GLN A 749 11.84 1.29 -14.74
N LEU A 750 12.60 2.36 -15.00
CA LEU A 750 12.59 3.56 -14.19
C LEU A 750 11.41 4.46 -14.56
N THR A 751 10.91 5.17 -13.57
CA THR A 751 9.94 6.25 -13.80
C THR A 751 10.62 7.45 -14.46
N LEU A 752 9.83 8.35 -15.07
CA LEU A 752 10.36 9.59 -15.64
C LEU A 752 11.12 10.43 -14.58
N ASP A 753 10.62 10.49 -13.34
CA ASP A 753 11.28 11.20 -12.24
C ASP A 753 12.63 10.60 -11.89
N GLN A 754 12.71 9.27 -11.87
CA GLN A 754 13.95 8.55 -11.63
C GLN A 754 14.97 8.75 -12.76
N LEU A 755 14.51 8.77 -14.02
CA LEU A 755 15.35 9.08 -15.16
C LEU A 755 15.89 10.52 -15.07
N ILE A 756 15.07 11.49 -14.66
CA ILE A 756 15.53 12.86 -14.36
C ILE A 756 16.55 12.86 -13.22
N GLY A 757 16.28 12.14 -12.14
CA GLY A 757 17.18 12.06 -11.00
C GLY A 757 18.50 11.34 -11.26
N LEU A 758 18.66 10.65 -12.40
CA LEU A 758 19.93 10.12 -12.90
C LEU A 758 20.74 11.14 -13.70
N LEU A 759 20.11 12.18 -14.24
CA LEU A 759 20.80 13.17 -15.07
C LEU A 759 21.64 14.12 -14.23
N ASN A 760 22.93 14.21 -14.53
CA ASN A 760 23.83 15.26 -14.05
C ASN A 760 23.61 16.55 -14.87
N GLY A 761 22.41 17.16 -14.83
CA GLY A 761 22.13 18.36 -15.62
C GLY A 761 20.66 18.78 -15.67
N SER A 762 20.36 19.81 -16.48
CA SER A 762 19.03 20.38 -16.71
C SER A 762 18.13 19.47 -17.56
N GLY A 763 17.67 18.36 -16.99
CA GLY A 763 16.57 17.59 -17.55
C GLY A 763 15.25 18.02 -16.90
N ASP A 764 14.36 18.64 -17.66
CA ASP A 764 12.97 18.85 -17.22
C ASP A 764 12.10 17.74 -17.84
N ARG A 765 10.99 17.39 -17.17
CA ARG A 765 9.97 16.46 -17.66
C ARG A 765 9.48 16.80 -19.07
N ARG A 766 9.54 18.08 -19.44
CA ARG A 766 9.21 18.57 -20.79
C ARG A 766 10.15 18.01 -21.86
N THR A 767 11.47 18.08 -21.66
CA THR A 767 12.45 17.63 -22.66
C THR A 767 12.56 16.11 -22.72
N LEU A 768 12.16 15.43 -21.64
CA LEU A 768 12.18 13.97 -21.52
C LEU A 768 10.80 13.32 -21.71
N GLY A 769 9.79 14.08 -22.14
CA GLY A 769 8.45 13.58 -22.37
C GLY A 769 8.43 12.47 -23.43
N GLY A 770 7.80 11.33 -23.15
CA GLY A 770 7.77 10.17 -24.05
C GLY A 770 8.99 9.26 -23.95
N LEU A 771 10.07 9.66 -23.27
CA LEU A 771 11.26 8.82 -23.07
C LEU A 771 10.95 7.44 -22.47
N PRO A 772 10.10 7.28 -21.43
CA PRO A 772 9.81 5.95 -20.89
C PRO A 772 9.17 5.03 -21.93
N GLN A 773 8.33 5.57 -22.81
CA GLN A 773 7.76 4.83 -23.93
C GLN A 773 8.83 4.49 -24.97
N ALA A 774 9.69 5.44 -25.33
CA ALA A 774 10.80 5.21 -26.25
C ALA A 774 11.72 4.08 -25.75
N LEU A 775 12.13 4.11 -24.48
CA LEU A 775 12.95 3.06 -23.86
C LEU A 775 12.26 1.70 -23.89
N LYS A 776 10.94 1.64 -23.63
CA LYS A 776 10.15 0.40 -23.74
C LYS A 776 10.08 -0.12 -25.16
N ILE A 777 9.82 0.76 -26.15
CA ILE A 777 9.80 0.41 -27.57
C ILE A 777 11.16 -0.14 -27.99
N ILE A 778 12.23 0.59 -27.67
CA ILE A 778 13.61 0.18 -27.98
C ILE A 778 13.93 -1.16 -27.33
N SER A 779 13.61 -1.34 -26.05
CA SER A 779 13.87 -2.61 -25.33
C SER A 779 13.12 -3.81 -25.89
N ALA A 780 12.03 -3.59 -26.63
CA ALA A 780 11.28 -4.65 -27.30
C ALA A 780 11.90 -5.04 -28.67
N VAL A 781 12.70 -4.15 -29.28
CA VAL A 781 13.42 -4.37 -30.55
C VAL A 781 14.72 -5.15 -30.31
N THR A 782 15.40 -4.90 -29.19
CA THR A 782 16.79 -5.32 -29.00
C THR A 782 16.97 -6.48 -28.00
N LEU A 783 17.27 -7.67 -28.54
CA LEU A 783 17.75 -8.83 -27.78
C LEU A 783 19.23 -9.16 -28.07
N SER A 784 19.96 -8.28 -28.77
CA SER A 784 21.35 -8.55 -29.14
C SER A 784 22.32 -8.24 -28.00
N ASN A 785 23.15 -9.22 -27.65
CA ASN A 785 24.32 -9.05 -26.77
C ASN A 785 25.54 -8.48 -27.51
N ALA A 786 25.44 -8.27 -28.83
CA ALA A 786 26.49 -7.59 -29.56
C ALA A 786 26.57 -6.13 -29.08
N PRO A 787 27.78 -5.57 -28.90
CA PRO A 787 27.91 -4.14 -28.69
C PRO A 787 27.21 -3.42 -29.84
N LEU A 788 26.50 -2.33 -29.52
CA LEU A 788 25.87 -1.48 -30.55
C LEU A 788 26.91 -0.99 -31.58
N PHE A 789 28.20 -1.11 -31.26
CA PHE A 789 29.34 -0.63 -32.03
C PHE A 789 30.43 -1.71 -32.13
N PRO A 790 30.91 -2.06 -33.33
CA PRO A 790 32.16 -2.80 -33.51
C PRO A 790 33.39 -1.89 -33.27
N GLU A 791 34.55 -2.51 -33.06
CA GLU A 791 35.85 -1.99 -32.56
C GLU A 791 36.44 -0.69 -33.17
N PRO A 792 37.49 -0.09 -32.54
CA PRO A 792 37.77 1.34 -32.60
C PRO A 792 38.71 1.73 -33.74
N GLU A 793 38.24 2.55 -34.67
CA GLU A 793 39.10 3.41 -35.48
C GLU A 793 38.57 4.84 -35.43
N LYS A 794 39.34 5.69 -34.74
CA LYS A 794 39.41 7.17 -34.87
C LYS A 794 38.08 7.91 -35.11
N GLU A 795 37.53 8.40 -33.98
CA GLU A 795 36.71 9.61 -33.86
C GLU A 795 35.31 9.71 -34.52
N LEU A 796 34.43 10.36 -33.75
CA LEU A 796 33.04 10.82 -33.99
C LEU A 796 31.89 9.79 -33.97
N HIS A 797 31.07 9.92 -32.92
CA HIS A 797 29.65 9.54 -32.81
C HIS A 797 29.24 8.19 -33.41
N HIS A 798 29.41 7.11 -32.65
CA HIS A 798 28.84 5.82 -33.05
C HIS A 798 27.31 5.87 -32.95
N ARG A 799 26.62 5.44 -34.00
CA ARG A 799 25.19 5.62 -34.20
C ARG A 799 24.54 4.31 -34.63
N THR A 800 23.52 3.85 -33.92
CA THR A 800 22.71 2.68 -34.33
C THR A 800 21.26 3.11 -34.50
N LEU A 801 20.69 2.91 -35.68
CA LEU A 801 19.27 3.16 -35.94
C LEU A 801 18.46 1.91 -35.55
N LEU A 802 17.58 2.05 -34.57
CA LEU A 802 16.67 1.00 -34.10
C LEU A 802 15.24 1.30 -34.57
N THR A 803 14.76 0.53 -35.54
CA THR A 803 13.40 0.69 -36.07
C THR A 803 12.37 0.03 -35.15
N PRO A 804 11.24 0.69 -34.83
CA PRO A 804 10.17 0.08 -34.04
C PRO A 804 9.61 -1.19 -34.72
N PRO A 805 9.24 -2.25 -33.97
CA PRO A 805 8.59 -3.41 -34.55
C PRO A 805 7.17 -3.03 -34.99
N THR A 806 6.69 -3.66 -36.07
CA THR A 806 5.31 -3.48 -36.58
C THR A 806 4.24 -4.23 -35.77
N ASP A 807 4.62 -4.87 -34.65
CA ASP A 807 3.74 -5.67 -33.80
C ASP A 807 2.63 -4.82 -33.16
N ALA A 808 1.40 -5.36 -33.15
CA ALA A 808 0.23 -4.77 -32.52
C ALA A 808 0.43 -4.42 -31.03
N ARG A 809 1.33 -5.10 -30.32
CA ARG A 809 1.68 -4.82 -28.91
C ARG A 809 2.44 -3.51 -28.73
N ILE A 810 3.13 -3.03 -29.76
CA ILE A 810 3.96 -1.81 -29.73
C ILE A 810 3.15 -0.58 -30.16
N GLN A 811 2.11 -0.76 -30.98
CA GLN A 811 1.25 0.33 -31.46
C GLN A 811 0.71 1.25 -30.35
N PRO A 812 0.24 0.74 -29.18
CA PRO A 812 -0.19 1.62 -28.08
C PRO A 812 0.96 2.43 -27.49
N LEU A 813 2.17 1.86 -27.39
CA LEU A 813 3.36 2.56 -26.89
C LEU A 813 3.83 3.63 -27.87
N LEU A 814 3.73 3.38 -29.18
CA LEU A 814 4.02 4.37 -30.21
C LEU A 814 3.04 5.53 -30.18
N ALA A 815 1.75 5.25 -30.01
CA ALA A 815 0.73 6.28 -29.85
C ALA A 815 0.96 7.11 -28.57
N GLU A 816 1.28 6.46 -27.44
CA GLU A 816 1.58 7.16 -26.18
C GLU A 816 2.91 7.95 -26.27
N PHE A 817 3.92 7.42 -26.96
CA PHE A 817 5.15 8.13 -27.28
C PHE A 817 4.85 9.39 -28.08
N ALA A 818 4.09 9.26 -29.18
CA ALA A 818 3.71 10.39 -30.02
C ALA A 818 2.84 11.41 -29.28
N ASP A 819 2.06 11.00 -28.28
CA ASP A 819 1.30 11.93 -27.43
C ASP A 819 2.20 12.71 -26.46
N ARG A 820 3.23 12.06 -25.91
CA ARG A 820 4.07 12.64 -24.86
C ARG A 820 5.37 13.25 -25.34
N TYR A 821 5.78 12.97 -26.57
CA TYR A 821 7.03 13.46 -27.16
C TYR A 821 7.08 15.00 -27.11
N THR A 822 8.27 15.54 -26.87
CA THR A 822 8.52 16.99 -26.78
C THR A 822 8.01 17.73 -28.02
N HIS A 823 8.05 17.07 -29.19
CA HIS A 823 7.58 17.62 -30.47
C HIS A 823 6.66 16.63 -31.20
N PRO A 824 5.45 16.40 -30.67
CA PRO A 824 4.56 15.36 -31.18
C PRO A 824 4.12 15.63 -32.63
N ASP A 825 4.13 16.89 -33.04
CA ASP A 825 3.74 17.32 -34.37
C ASP A 825 4.81 17.05 -35.45
N LEU A 826 6.07 16.79 -35.04
CA LEU A 826 7.06 16.19 -35.93
C LEU A 826 6.68 14.76 -36.31
N LEU A 827 5.89 14.07 -35.49
CA LEU A 827 5.39 12.72 -35.75
C LEU A 827 4.07 12.72 -36.54
N LEU A 828 3.32 13.84 -36.58
CA LEU A 828 2.02 13.90 -37.28
C LEU A 828 2.12 13.69 -38.80
N ASN A 829 3.29 13.97 -39.39
CA ASN A 829 3.55 13.81 -40.82
C ASN A 829 4.54 12.66 -41.12
N VAL A 830 4.98 11.93 -40.10
CA VAL A 830 5.93 10.82 -40.25
C VAL A 830 5.18 9.53 -39.99
N ASP A 831 5.12 8.64 -40.99
CA ASP A 831 4.58 7.30 -40.79
C ASP A 831 5.35 6.64 -39.64
N PRO A 832 4.68 6.08 -38.61
CA PRO A 832 5.34 5.37 -37.53
C PRO A 832 6.27 4.22 -37.98
N GLN A 833 6.11 3.74 -39.22
CA GLN A 833 6.97 2.74 -39.85
C GLN A 833 8.21 3.33 -40.53
N GLN A 834 8.31 4.65 -40.68
CA GLN A 834 9.36 5.39 -41.38
C GLN A 834 10.30 6.18 -40.45
N PHE A 835 10.25 5.94 -39.14
CA PHE A 835 11.20 6.52 -38.19
C PHE A 835 11.94 5.43 -37.41
N GLY A 836 13.15 5.76 -36.95
CA GLY A 836 13.91 4.93 -36.01
C GLY A 836 14.46 5.74 -34.84
N PHE A 837 14.89 5.03 -33.80
CA PHE A 837 15.61 5.59 -32.67
C PHE A 837 17.10 5.42 -32.89
N LEU A 838 17.78 6.54 -33.13
CA LEU A 838 19.23 6.60 -33.24
C LEU A 838 19.83 6.63 -31.84
N VAL A 839 20.51 5.55 -31.45
CA VAL A 839 21.22 5.49 -30.16
C VAL A 839 22.69 5.76 -30.40
N SER A 840 23.25 6.73 -29.67
CA SER A 840 24.69 6.98 -29.63
C SER A 840 25.23 6.87 -28.22
N ALA A 841 26.46 6.37 -28.04
CA ALA A 841 27.09 6.36 -26.73
C ALA A 841 28.60 6.61 -26.84
N GLN A 842 29.13 7.32 -25.85
CA GLN A 842 30.55 7.65 -25.74
C GLN A 842 30.98 7.53 -24.28
N ARG A 843 32.07 6.80 -24.03
CA ARG A 843 32.73 6.78 -22.72
C ARG A 843 33.63 7.99 -22.59
N ASP A 844 33.48 8.70 -21.50
CA ASP A 844 34.41 9.72 -21.02
C ASP A 844 35.30 9.08 -19.96
N LYS A 845 36.59 8.94 -20.29
CA LYS A 845 37.57 8.27 -19.42
C LYS A 845 38.03 9.14 -18.26
N GLU A 846 37.94 10.46 -18.38
CA GLU A 846 38.43 11.38 -17.34
C GLU A 846 37.47 11.46 -16.16
N VAL A 847 36.16 11.46 -16.45
CA VAL A 847 35.11 11.60 -15.44
C VAL A 847 34.47 10.24 -15.08
N GLU A 848 34.95 9.15 -15.68
CA GLU A 848 34.41 7.79 -15.52
C GLU A 848 32.88 7.73 -15.75
N ILE A 849 32.41 8.30 -16.86
CA ILE A 849 30.99 8.28 -17.23
C ILE A 849 30.79 7.72 -18.65
N VAL A 850 29.60 7.18 -18.90
CA VAL A 850 29.09 6.86 -20.23
C VAL A 850 28.02 7.88 -20.58
N ARG A 851 28.29 8.71 -21.58
CA ARG A 851 27.29 9.61 -22.17
C ARG A 851 26.57 8.85 -23.26
N PHE A 852 25.24 8.90 -23.30
CA PHE A 852 24.49 8.32 -24.40
C PHE A 852 23.33 9.22 -24.82
N SER A 853 22.98 9.20 -26.10
CA SER A 853 21.80 9.85 -26.64
C SER A 853 20.83 8.85 -27.24
N ILE A 854 19.55 9.19 -27.18
CA ILE A 854 18.48 8.54 -27.94
C ILE A 854 17.81 9.62 -28.76
N ASP A 855 18.07 9.63 -30.06
CA ASP A 855 17.55 10.61 -30.99
C ASP A 855 16.46 10.00 -31.87
N LEU A 856 15.43 10.77 -32.18
CA LEU A 856 14.46 10.39 -33.20
C LEU A 856 15.03 10.72 -34.59
N GLN A 857 15.04 9.75 -35.50
CA GLN A 857 15.50 9.94 -36.86
C GLN A 857 14.43 9.51 -37.88
N PRO A 858 13.86 10.43 -38.67
CA PRO A 858 13.03 10.08 -39.83
C PRO A 858 13.92 9.50 -40.96
N GLN A 859 13.37 8.58 -41.77
CA GLN A 859 14.08 8.00 -42.92
C GLN A 859 14.47 9.05 -43.98
N GLU A 860 13.75 10.16 -44.08
CA GLU A 860 14.07 11.32 -44.91
C GLU A 860 14.08 12.61 -44.06
N GLY A 861 15.26 13.19 -43.79
CA GLY A 861 15.40 14.50 -43.13
C GLY A 861 16.52 14.60 -42.09
N HIS A 862 16.98 15.83 -41.80
CA HIS A 862 18.11 16.14 -40.92
C HIS A 862 17.73 16.48 -39.45
N ARG A 863 16.46 16.38 -39.05
CA ARG A 863 16.04 16.80 -37.71
C ARG A 863 16.28 15.70 -36.69
N THR A 864 17.29 15.93 -35.84
CA THR A 864 17.66 15.06 -34.72
C THR A 864 17.20 15.76 -33.44
N ILE A 865 16.21 15.21 -32.74
CA ILE A 865 15.82 15.68 -31.40
C ILE A 865 16.00 14.54 -30.41
N GLY A 866 16.89 14.79 -29.46
CA GLY A 866 17.52 13.78 -28.63
C GLY A 866 17.26 13.87 -27.16
N TYR A 867 17.23 12.71 -26.52
CA TYR A 867 17.39 12.59 -25.08
C TYR A 867 18.86 12.30 -24.78
N HIS A 868 19.50 13.12 -23.93
CA HIS A 868 20.90 12.93 -23.55
C HIS A 868 21.01 12.48 -22.09
N PHE A 869 21.84 11.48 -21.84
CA PHE A 869 22.04 10.88 -20.53
C PHE A 869 23.51 10.72 -20.20
N GLN A 870 23.76 10.61 -18.90
CA GLN A 870 25.06 10.26 -18.35
C GLN A 870 24.85 9.16 -17.32
N LEU A 871 25.56 8.04 -17.48
CA LEU A 871 25.61 6.96 -16.50
C LEU A 871 27.02 6.89 -15.91
N PRO A 872 27.17 6.93 -14.59
CA PRO A 872 28.48 6.84 -13.99
C PRO A 872 28.98 5.39 -14.00
N LEU A 873 30.30 5.22 -14.17
CA LEU A 873 31.01 3.92 -14.07
C LEU A 873 31.50 3.62 -12.65
N VAL A 874 31.34 4.58 -11.74
CA VAL A 874 31.55 4.44 -10.29
C VAL A 874 30.34 5.03 -9.57
N LEU A 875 29.94 4.45 -8.45
CA LEU A 875 28.80 4.99 -7.70
C LEU A 875 29.19 6.38 -7.13
N PRO A 876 28.49 7.47 -7.49
CA PRO A 876 28.86 8.81 -7.05
C PRO A 876 28.76 8.93 -5.53
N ASN A 877 29.80 9.47 -4.88
CA ASN A 877 29.90 9.60 -3.42
C ASN A 877 29.68 8.26 -2.69
N ASP A 878 30.22 7.16 -3.22
CA ASP A 878 30.21 5.88 -2.51
C ASP A 878 31.28 5.86 -1.41
N ARG A 879 30.83 6.10 -0.18
CA ARG A 879 31.65 6.07 1.04
C ARG A 879 31.42 4.79 1.87
N SER A 880 30.82 3.76 1.26
CA SER A 880 30.54 2.49 1.96
C SER A 880 31.83 1.84 2.51
N ALA A 881 32.94 1.95 1.80
CA ALA A 881 34.26 1.46 2.25
C ALA A 881 34.81 2.23 3.46
N GLU A 882 34.40 3.48 3.67
CA GLU A 882 34.81 4.31 4.81
C GLU A 882 33.92 4.10 6.04
N THR A 883 32.89 3.25 5.91
CA THR A 883 31.95 2.99 7.00
C THR A 883 32.60 2.16 8.09
N GLN A 884 32.57 2.69 9.32
CA GLN A 884 33.17 2.06 10.48
C GLN A 884 32.09 1.80 11.54
N VAL A 885 32.00 0.53 11.97
CA VAL A 885 31.23 0.11 13.14
C VAL A 885 32.20 -0.60 14.09
N SER A 886 32.34 -0.06 15.29
CA SER A 886 33.23 -0.60 16.32
C SER A 886 32.50 -0.74 17.66
N LEU A 887 32.89 -1.78 18.40
CA LEU A 887 32.60 -1.90 19.82
C LEU A 887 33.80 -1.25 20.55
N PRO A 888 33.56 -0.19 21.35
CA PRO A 888 34.62 0.52 22.08
C PRO A 888 35.22 -0.32 23.21
#